data_AF-A0A9J6D4Q7-F1
#
_entry.id   AF-A0A9J6D4Q7-F1
#
_cell.length_a   1.000
_cell.length_b   1.000
_cell.length_c   1.000
_cell.angle_alpha   90.00
_cell.angle_beta   90.00
_cell.angle_gamma   90.00
#
_symmetry.space_group_name_H-M   'P 1'
#
loop_
_entity.id
_entity.type
_entity.pdbx_description
1 polymer ?
#
loop_
_entity_poly.entity_id
_entity_poly.type
_entity_poly.pdbx_seq_one_letter_code
_entity_poly.pdbx_strand_id
1 'polypeptide(L)'
;MPTCCVPGCTSGYRNDTSPSVRHFFSAPSDERLRAAWNRAIPRADKDLTTKSRVCSIHFHDQDIRKTYVHVINGETVEIPRGKWSLVEGALPKVFPNLPSYLSKPAEKRRKRQRESNGNADQGTASPQSQASCSKIPADVVVDDMPEPSAPSFAEMECVELPPSWQRITEENGSGKFAAFFTLTSANKAPQIEKCVVVSNDGVATASARGREAKAFLSVSIKAMLDLSDLINKVHSLHACSGYDVQSSTGFSLRCQALAKQSTCSFFRNEKNRLLKKNSQKQKRQVCKQKKVKNLQKKAIRAAAARVSFMKNMAELKEKLTSERSSSINEHLMSLPPLQQLAFKMSLKQMEAKGPQGVRYTRSWVLNCLVLHISSPKAYNLIRKMNLLPLPTTSRLNQVLSGVPCEYGYNQVVLKALEAFFSSKRDVEKCGTLVLDEIKLREGVDFNKSTYKFDGFVEFENTGAKSKATLADHALVLMFIPLVHNWVQPIASFATRGAAPGAVLAKIVVESVLQLERHGATVLGVVSDGAGNNRSMRTHLGISGKLHHPVNKIPHPTLEDGRFLHFLCDVPHIIKCVRNHLLAHTYAKAGTNCINFQNYVHLYEAEKDSHLKIVPKFTSSHVKPSKLEKMNVRLATQLFSRSVAIGMKFYREQREPGLKDSEGTEMFTMQVNDLFDVLNAKHPATGIRKNSPKIKVIEDFLVMLNETEKNSIEKNTKLFASQLHLSREMATKGNCTGDADPVLVTMEESLSSKRLEVLHQKKEREDKLGQLMHSIVLENLPEEDANQHDYGRPTPHDAALYYLAGYVVKKAEKFSSCGDCKATLLATNDVPSAAILTEMRSFVPGALQLPSKDLTSLLTDVESAITERTRDNVVFGDLFWCIVKDLTQGHSLAQVGCGVHSEELSARIMKFYLVTRMHFYARFLRQHKDTSVQVKVARKRARLL
;
A
#
# COMPACT_ATOMS: atom_id res chain seq x y z
N MET A 1 -0.07 0.96 -16.95
CA MET A 1 0.98 1.98 -17.19
C MET A 1 0.29 3.28 -17.57
N PRO A 2 0.78 4.45 -17.11
CA PRO A 2 0.23 5.73 -17.54
C PRO A 2 0.44 5.92 -19.05
N THR A 3 -0.56 6.43 -19.75
CA THR A 3 -0.49 6.78 -21.18
C THR A 3 -0.26 8.28 -21.34
N CYS A 4 0.55 8.66 -22.32
CA CYS A 4 0.78 10.08 -22.63
C CYS A 4 -0.50 10.69 -23.25
N CYS A 5 -0.88 11.88 -22.81
CA CYS A 5 -2.05 12.60 -23.33
C CYS A 5 -1.74 13.56 -24.49
N VAL A 6 -0.48 13.64 -24.94
CA VAL A 6 -0.08 14.50 -26.07
C VAL A 6 -0.48 13.83 -27.40
N PRO A 7 -1.13 14.55 -28.33
CA PRO A 7 -1.54 14.00 -29.62
C PRO A 7 -0.36 13.41 -30.41
N GLY A 8 -0.60 12.25 -31.03
CA GLY A 8 0.42 11.52 -31.80
C GLY A 8 1.50 10.83 -30.95
N CYS A 9 1.46 10.92 -29.62
CA CYS A 9 2.40 10.21 -28.74
C CYS A 9 1.89 8.81 -28.39
N THR A 10 2.69 7.78 -28.69
CA THR A 10 2.37 6.38 -28.38
C THR A 10 2.93 5.91 -27.02
N SER A 11 3.57 6.80 -26.26
CA SER A 11 4.21 6.43 -24.99
C SER A 11 3.22 5.91 -23.95
N GLY A 12 3.46 4.70 -23.47
CA GLY A 12 2.60 4.00 -22.50
C GLY A 12 1.40 3.26 -23.09
N TYR A 13 1.19 3.30 -24.41
CA TYR A 13 0.18 2.49 -25.11
C TYR A 13 0.74 1.10 -25.46
N ARG A 14 -0.14 0.11 -25.72
CA ARG A 14 0.26 -1.28 -26.05
C ARG A 14 1.19 -1.41 -27.26
N ASN A 15 1.24 -0.39 -28.12
CA ASN A 15 1.98 -0.36 -29.38
C ASN A 15 3.30 0.44 -29.24
N ASP A 16 3.72 0.80 -28.02
CA ASP A 16 4.95 1.53 -27.76
C ASP A 16 6.18 0.64 -28.00
N THR A 17 6.87 0.85 -29.13
CA THR A 17 8.09 0.13 -29.50
C THR A 17 9.37 0.83 -29.06
N SER A 18 9.30 1.81 -28.14
CA SER A 18 10.48 2.59 -27.77
C SER A 18 11.46 1.84 -26.84
N PRO A 19 12.78 1.86 -27.12
CA PRO A 19 13.78 1.07 -26.39
C PRO A 19 14.22 1.65 -25.03
N SER A 20 13.68 2.80 -24.60
CA SER A 20 14.05 3.47 -23.35
C SER A 20 12.86 3.69 -22.43
N VAL A 21 13.08 3.50 -21.12
CA VAL A 21 12.06 3.75 -20.08
C VAL A 21 11.67 5.24 -20.11
N ARG A 22 10.38 5.52 -20.34
CA ARG A 22 9.84 6.89 -20.36
C ARG A 22 9.37 7.29 -18.96
N HIS A 23 9.73 8.50 -18.53
CA HIS A 23 9.20 9.09 -17.30
C HIS A 23 7.93 9.91 -17.61
N PHE A 24 6.93 9.82 -16.74
CA PHE A 24 5.64 10.49 -16.92
C PHE A 24 5.42 11.53 -15.81
N PHE A 25 5.09 12.75 -16.21
CA PHE A 25 4.78 13.88 -15.34
C PHE A 25 3.27 14.08 -15.25
N SER A 26 2.74 14.33 -14.05
CA SER A 26 1.33 14.74 -13.88
C SER A 26 1.13 16.13 -14.46
N ALA A 27 -0.05 16.41 -15.02
CA ALA A 27 -0.48 17.78 -15.17
C ALA A 27 -0.47 18.50 -13.79
N PRO A 28 -0.02 19.77 -13.71
CA PRO A 28 0.03 20.52 -12.46
C PRO A 28 -1.32 20.60 -11.74
N SER A 29 -1.28 20.61 -10.41
CA SER A 29 -2.48 20.89 -9.59
C SER A 29 -2.82 22.38 -9.59
N ASP A 30 -1.82 23.25 -9.76
CA ASP A 30 -2.01 24.69 -9.93
C ASP A 30 -2.77 24.96 -11.24
N GLU A 31 -3.92 25.62 -11.10
CA GLU A 31 -4.83 25.96 -12.19
C GLU A 31 -4.19 26.84 -13.26
N ARG A 32 -3.33 27.80 -12.87
CA ARG A 32 -2.66 28.70 -13.80
C ARG A 32 -1.64 27.95 -14.66
N LEU A 33 -0.83 27.10 -14.03
CA LEU A 33 0.18 26.30 -14.73
C LEU A 33 -0.47 25.17 -15.56
N ARG A 34 -1.57 24.59 -15.09
CA ARG A 34 -2.36 23.61 -15.84
C ARG A 34 -3.01 24.23 -17.07
N ALA A 35 -3.55 25.45 -16.97
CA ALA A 35 -4.06 26.20 -18.12
C ALA A 35 -2.94 26.54 -19.12
N ALA A 36 -1.72 26.81 -18.64
CA ALA A 36 -0.55 27.00 -19.51
C ALA A 36 -0.14 25.71 -20.24
N TRP A 37 -0.20 24.55 -19.56
CA TRP A 37 0.01 23.24 -20.20
C TRP A 37 -1.07 22.92 -21.23
N ASN A 38 -2.33 23.25 -20.93
CA ASN A 38 -3.46 23.01 -21.83
C ASN A 38 -3.32 23.84 -23.12
N ARG A 39 -2.85 25.09 -23.02
CA ARG A 39 -2.52 25.95 -24.17
C ARG A 39 -1.28 25.50 -24.94
N ALA A 40 -0.31 24.90 -24.27
CA ALA A 40 0.95 24.49 -24.88
C ALA A 40 0.84 23.18 -25.68
N ILE A 41 -0.04 22.26 -25.28
CA ILE A 41 -0.26 21.00 -25.99
C ILE A 41 -1.24 21.25 -27.15
N PRO A 42 -0.88 20.94 -28.41
CA PRO A 42 -1.69 21.26 -29.58
C PRO A 42 -2.85 20.27 -29.73
N ARG A 43 -3.86 20.40 -28.88
CA ARG A 43 -5.05 19.55 -28.84
C ARG A 43 -6.31 20.39 -28.62
N ALA A 44 -7.38 20.08 -29.34
CA ALA A 44 -8.68 20.77 -29.24
C ALA A 44 -9.82 19.86 -28.74
N ASP A 45 -9.52 18.56 -28.59
CA ASP A 45 -10.49 17.51 -28.28
C ASP A 45 -10.84 17.40 -26.79
N LYS A 46 -9.93 17.79 -25.90
CA LYS A 46 -10.07 17.56 -24.45
C LYS A 46 -9.10 18.38 -23.60
N ASP A 47 -9.63 18.93 -22.51
CA ASP A 47 -8.85 19.64 -21.50
C ASP A 47 -8.02 18.72 -20.58
N LEU A 48 -6.87 19.22 -20.13
CA LEU A 48 -6.03 18.54 -19.16
C LEU A 48 -6.67 18.56 -17.76
N THR A 49 -6.85 17.37 -17.19
CA THR A 49 -7.21 17.19 -15.77
C THR A 49 -5.96 16.88 -14.95
N THR A 50 -6.03 16.94 -13.61
CA THR A 50 -4.91 16.53 -12.73
C THR A 50 -4.49 15.05 -12.90
N LYS A 51 -5.34 14.24 -13.54
CA LYS A 51 -5.07 12.83 -13.87
C LYS A 51 -4.33 12.66 -15.19
N SER A 52 -4.26 13.69 -16.03
CA SER A 52 -3.54 13.66 -17.32
C SER A 52 -2.02 13.52 -17.11
N ARG A 53 -1.36 12.80 -18.02
CA ARG A 53 0.07 12.48 -17.94
C ARG A 53 0.78 12.88 -19.23
N VAL A 54 1.92 13.54 -19.11
CA VAL A 54 2.79 13.91 -20.23
C VAL A 54 4.15 13.24 -20.04
N CYS A 55 4.64 12.53 -21.05
CA CYS A 55 5.93 11.84 -20.96
C CYS A 55 7.13 12.76 -21.24
N SER A 56 8.32 12.34 -20.81
CA SER A 56 9.53 13.17 -20.79
C SER A 56 10.03 13.67 -22.15
N ILE A 57 9.61 13.07 -23.26
CA ILE A 57 10.03 13.49 -24.61
C ILE A 57 9.43 14.84 -25.03
N HIS A 58 8.42 15.33 -24.30
CA HIS A 58 7.73 16.57 -24.63
C HIS A 58 8.33 17.81 -23.95
N PHE A 59 9.35 17.61 -23.13
CA PHE A 59 10.08 18.66 -22.43
C PHE A 59 11.52 18.70 -22.93
N HIS A 60 12.14 19.87 -22.88
CA HIS A 60 13.58 19.96 -23.11
C HIS A 60 14.34 19.37 -21.93
N ASP A 61 15.54 18.83 -22.17
CA ASP A 61 16.35 18.17 -21.14
C ASP A 61 16.68 19.10 -19.95
N GLN A 62 16.79 20.42 -20.22
CA GLN A 62 17.00 21.46 -19.20
C GLN A 62 15.78 21.71 -18.29
N ASP A 63 14.58 21.37 -18.75
CA ASP A 63 13.34 21.53 -17.98
C ASP A 63 13.09 20.31 -17.07
N ILE A 64 13.99 19.31 -17.11
CA ILE A 64 13.92 18.05 -16.38
C ILE A 64 15.07 17.95 -15.37
N ARG A 65 14.75 17.90 -14.08
CA ARG A 65 15.72 17.57 -13.03
C ARG A 65 15.96 16.06 -13.00
N LYS A 66 17.18 15.65 -13.38
CA LYS A 66 17.63 14.24 -13.40
C LYS A 66 18.48 13.87 -12.17
N THR A 67 19.02 14.83 -11.42
CA THR A 67 19.84 14.62 -10.21
C THR A 67 19.25 15.35 -8.98
N TYR A 68 19.57 14.86 -7.78
CA TYR A 68 19.49 15.59 -6.51
C TYR A 68 20.83 16.26 -6.28
N VAL A 69 20.82 17.56 -6.00
CA VAL A 69 22.02 18.34 -5.71
C VAL A 69 22.00 18.62 -4.21
N HIS A 70 22.97 18.09 -3.47
CA HIS A 70 23.13 18.31 -2.03
C HIS A 70 24.50 18.93 -1.76
N VAL A 71 24.56 19.99 -0.96
CA VAL A 71 25.83 20.57 -0.50
C VAL A 71 26.16 19.93 0.84
N ILE A 72 27.26 19.18 0.89
CA ILE A 72 27.77 18.54 2.10
C ILE A 72 29.17 19.10 2.33
N ASN A 73 29.40 19.75 3.48
CA ASN A 73 30.68 20.35 3.85
C ASN A 73 31.26 21.34 2.80
N GLY A 74 30.40 22.08 2.11
CA GLY A 74 30.82 23.05 1.08
C GLY A 74 31.03 22.45 -0.32
N GLU A 75 31.03 21.13 -0.47
CA GLU A 75 31.11 20.44 -1.76
C GLU A 75 29.73 19.99 -2.25
N THR A 76 29.48 20.15 -3.54
CA THR A 76 28.20 19.83 -4.16
C THR A 76 28.21 18.40 -4.70
N VAL A 77 27.40 17.52 -4.12
CA VAL A 77 27.24 16.11 -4.52
C VAL A 77 25.95 15.95 -5.33
N GLU A 78 26.08 15.41 -6.54
CA GLU A 78 24.94 15.13 -7.44
C GLU A 78 24.58 13.62 -7.47
N ILE A 79 23.35 13.28 -7.09
CA ILE A 79 22.86 11.89 -7.05
C ILE A 79 21.73 11.70 -8.09
N PRO A 80 21.77 10.71 -8.99
CA PRO A 80 20.73 10.51 -10.00
C PRO A 80 19.35 10.14 -9.40
N ARG A 81 18.28 10.73 -9.93
CA ARG A 81 16.89 10.50 -9.52
C ARG A 81 16.30 9.25 -10.19
N GLY A 82 15.74 8.34 -9.41
CA GLY A 82 14.96 7.20 -9.94
C GLY A 82 13.65 7.61 -10.64
N LYS A 83 13.09 8.78 -10.31
CA LYS A 83 11.97 9.41 -11.03
C LYS A 83 12.32 10.87 -11.32
N TRP A 84 12.43 11.22 -12.59
CA TRP A 84 12.69 12.59 -13.00
C TRP A 84 11.56 13.51 -12.55
N SER A 85 11.88 14.75 -12.23
CA SER A 85 10.90 15.80 -11.89
C SER A 85 11.11 17.00 -12.80
N LEU A 86 10.08 17.80 -13.03
CA LEU A 86 10.21 19.02 -13.82
C LEU A 86 10.76 20.17 -12.96
N VAL A 87 11.46 21.11 -13.61
CA VAL A 87 11.77 22.42 -13.03
C VAL A 87 10.46 23.19 -12.84
N GLU A 88 10.40 24.04 -11.81
CA GLU A 88 9.23 24.86 -11.52
C GLU A 88 8.89 25.76 -12.72
N GLY A 89 7.63 25.77 -13.14
CA GLY A 89 7.16 26.50 -14.32
C GLY A 89 7.44 25.86 -15.69
N ALA A 90 8.02 24.65 -15.74
CA ALA A 90 8.28 23.95 -17.01
C ALA A 90 7.00 23.68 -17.82
N LEU A 91 7.08 23.90 -19.13
CA LEU A 91 5.97 23.68 -20.08
C LEU A 91 6.37 22.65 -21.15
N PRO A 92 5.43 21.82 -21.65
CA PRO A 92 5.68 20.97 -22.81
C PRO A 92 5.95 21.83 -24.04
N LYS A 93 7.13 21.68 -24.65
CA LYS A 93 7.58 22.51 -25.79
C LYS A 93 8.00 21.68 -27.00
N VAL A 94 8.12 20.36 -26.84
CA VAL A 94 8.67 19.45 -27.86
C VAL A 94 7.59 18.46 -28.29
N PHE A 95 7.33 18.34 -29.58
CA PHE A 95 6.30 17.48 -30.13
C PHE A 95 6.83 16.67 -31.33
N PRO A 96 7.61 15.60 -31.08
CA PRO A 96 8.35 14.89 -32.12
C PRO A 96 7.47 14.24 -33.20
N ASN A 97 6.22 13.92 -32.85
CA ASN A 97 5.26 13.22 -33.70
C ASN A 97 4.26 14.18 -34.37
N LEU A 98 4.48 15.49 -34.27
CA LEU A 98 3.65 16.55 -34.85
C LEU A 98 4.53 17.44 -35.75
N PRO A 99 3.94 18.26 -36.65
CA PRO A 99 4.69 19.18 -37.49
C PRO A 99 5.68 20.06 -36.70
N SER A 100 6.91 20.19 -37.18
CA SER A 100 8.03 20.78 -36.42
C SER A 100 7.80 22.23 -35.98
N TYR A 101 6.93 22.98 -36.66
CA TYR A 101 6.59 24.36 -36.28
C TYR A 101 5.76 24.46 -34.99
N LEU A 102 5.15 23.36 -34.52
CA LEU A 102 4.47 23.30 -33.23
C LEU A 102 5.43 23.07 -32.06
N SER A 103 6.66 22.63 -32.35
CA SER A 103 7.71 22.47 -31.33
C SER A 103 8.51 23.76 -31.21
N LYS A 104 8.73 24.25 -29.98
CA LYS A 104 9.57 25.42 -29.72
C LYS A 104 11.03 24.99 -29.50
N PRO A 105 12.02 25.61 -30.17
CA PRO A 105 13.43 25.33 -29.93
C PRO A 105 13.84 25.72 -28.50
N ALA A 106 14.91 25.11 -27.97
CA ALA A 106 15.45 25.46 -26.66
C ALA A 106 16.03 26.88 -26.69
N GLU A 107 15.60 27.74 -25.76
CA GLU A 107 16.15 29.09 -25.61
C GLU A 107 17.60 29.03 -25.12
N LYS A 108 18.52 29.70 -25.83
CA LYS A 108 19.91 29.86 -25.38
C LYS A 108 19.93 30.83 -24.19
N ARG A 109 20.40 30.36 -23.03
CA ARG A 109 20.53 31.16 -21.80
C ARG A 109 21.48 32.36 -22.04
N ARG A 110 20.93 33.58 -22.08
CA ARG A 110 21.71 34.83 -21.98
C ARG A 110 22.32 34.91 -20.57
N LYS A 111 23.64 35.12 -20.47
CA LYS A 111 24.29 35.53 -19.21
C LYS A 111 23.65 36.84 -18.75
N ARG A 112 23.12 36.91 -17.53
CA ARG A 112 22.65 38.16 -16.92
C ARG A 112 23.63 38.63 -15.85
N GLN A 113 24.02 39.89 -15.98
CA GLN A 113 24.73 40.71 -15.00
C GLN A 113 23.84 41.03 -13.78
N ARG A 114 24.50 41.47 -12.70
CA ARG A 114 23.99 41.77 -11.36
C ARG A 114 23.02 42.97 -11.29
N GLU A 115 22.07 42.83 -10.37
CA GLU A 115 21.44 43.80 -9.44
C GLU A 115 20.84 45.13 -9.94
N SER A 116 19.57 45.39 -9.58
CA SER A 116 19.18 46.34 -8.52
C SER A 116 17.65 46.63 -8.50
N ASN A 117 17.20 47.12 -7.34
CA ASN A 117 15.84 47.39 -6.85
C ASN A 117 14.93 48.27 -7.74
N GLY A 118 13.60 48.17 -7.53
CA GLY A 118 12.66 49.25 -7.90
C GLY A 118 11.18 48.84 -7.88
N ASN A 119 10.37 49.68 -7.26
CA ASN A 119 8.96 49.54 -6.85
C ASN A 119 7.90 49.73 -7.96
N ALA A 120 6.64 49.45 -7.59
CA ALA A 120 5.38 50.13 -7.96
C ALA A 120 4.46 49.56 -9.09
N ASP A 121 3.27 49.15 -8.61
CA ASP A 121 1.90 49.54 -8.99
C ASP A 121 1.16 49.13 -10.28
N GLN A 122 -0.05 48.61 -9.99
CA GLN A 122 -1.39 48.82 -10.59
C GLN A 122 -1.69 48.59 -12.09
N GLY A 123 -2.83 47.93 -12.35
CA GLY A 123 -3.53 48.04 -13.63
C GLY A 123 -4.39 46.84 -14.06
N THR A 124 -5.58 46.75 -13.46
CA THR A 124 -6.83 46.11 -13.93
C THR A 124 -6.99 45.75 -15.42
N ALA A 125 -7.55 44.56 -15.69
CA ALA A 125 -8.84 44.33 -16.39
C ALA A 125 -8.88 43.03 -17.23
N SER A 126 -10.03 42.36 -17.16
CA SER A 126 -10.57 41.29 -18.01
C SER A 126 -12.08 41.60 -18.14
N PRO A 127 -12.92 40.82 -18.84
CA PRO A 127 -12.83 40.23 -20.18
C PRO A 127 -14.18 40.34 -20.95
N GLN A 128 -14.18 40.28 -22.29
CA GLN A 128 -15.35 39.89 -23.11
C GLN A 128 -14.79 39.36 -24.46
N SER A 129 -15.31 38.38 -25.18
CA SER A 129 -16.47 37.48 -25.06
C SER A 129 -16.37 36.50 -26.24
N GLN A 130 -16.78 35.24 -26.01
CA GLN A 130 -17.69 34.38 -26.83
C GLN A 130 -17.62 34.41 -28.38
N ALA A 131 -17.87 33.33 -29.13
CA ALA A 131 -18.13 31.92 -28.87
C ALA A 131 -18.35 31.19 -30.22
N SER A 132 -18.17 29.86 -30.17
CA SER A 132 -19.03 28.81 -30.77
C SER A 132 -19.09 28.62 -32.29
N CYS A 133 -18.72 27.43 -32.81
CA CYS A 133 -19.56 26.20 -32.97
C CYS A 133 -20.24 26.24 -34.37
N SER A 134 -20.43 25.21 -35.19
CA SER A 134 -20.68 23.77 -35.04
C SER A 134 -20.52 23.15 -36.44
N LYS A 135 -19.87 21.99 -36.62
CA LYS A 135 -20.49 20.67 -36.91
C LYS A 135 -21.59 20.63 -37.99
N ILE A 136 -21.41 19.74 -38.97
CA ILE A 136 -22.48 18.94 -39.59
C ILE A 136 -22.00 17.47 -39.74
N PRO A 137 -22.84 16.46 -39.42
CA PRO A 137 -22.57 15.02 -39.59
C PRO A 137 -23.14 14.44 -40.91
N ALA A 138 -23.06 13.11 -41.02
CA ALA A 138 -23.08 12.29 -42.24
C ALA A 138 -24.45 11.91 -42.84
N ASP A 139 -24.36 11.43 -44.09
CA ASP A 139 -25.03 10.26 -44.72
C ASP A 139 -26.18 10.42 -45.76
N VAL A 140 -25.94 9.74 -46.92
CA VAL A 140 -26.84 8.98 -47.84
C VAL A 140 -27.37 9.60 -49.16
N VAL A 141 -26.85 9.05 -50.28
CA VAL A 141 -27.39 8.53 -51.59
C VAL A 141 -28.32 9.36 -52.52
N VAL A 142 -27.77 9.60 -53.73
CA VAL A 142 -28.20 9.71 -55.17
C VAL A 142 -29.69 9.84 -55.61
N ASP A 143 -29.98 10.79 -56.53
CA ASP A 143 -30.74 10.62 -57.81
C ASP A 143 -30.62 11.87 -58.76
N ASP A 144 -31.03 11.72 -60.04
CA ASP A 144 -30.52 12.31 -61.31
C ASP A 144 -31.36 13.45 -62.01
N MET A 145 -30.71 14.26 -62.89
CA MET A 145 -31.18 15.07 -64.09
C MET A 145 -32.03 16.40 -64.01
N PRO A 146 -32.13 17.31 -65.07
CA PRO A 146 -31.16 18.14 -65.88
C PRO A 146 -31.33 19.71 -65.83
N GLU A 147 -30.39 20.46 -66.46
CA GLU A 147 -30.30 21.93 -66.70
C GLU A 147 -30.15 22.33 -68.23
N PRO A 148 -30.26 23.63 -68.66
CA PRO A 148 -30.53 24.11 -70.06
C PRO A 148 -29.32 24.37 -71.03
N SER A 149 -29.59 24.54 -72.33
CA SER A 149 -28.64 24.50 -73.50
C SER A 149 -28.11 25.84 -74.08
N ALA A 150 -27.01 25.77 -74.87
CA ALA A 150 -26.11 26.84 -75.39
C ALA A 150 -26.56 27.58 -76.71
N PRO A 151 -25.99 28.77 -77.06
CA PRO A 151 -26.36 29.61 -78.22
C PRO A 151 -25.90 29.07 -79.59
N SER A 152 -26.52 29.52 -80.70
CA SER A 152 -26.41 28.91 -82.04
C SER A 152 -25.31 29.54 -82.93
N PHE A 153 -24.74 28.76 -83.87
CA PHE A 153 -23.62 29.19 -84.73
C PHE A 153 -23.93 30.36 -85.67
N ALA A 154 -25.19 30.56 -86.06
CA ALA A 154 -25.59 31.69 -86.92
C ALA A 154 -25.40 33.04 -86.20
N GLU A 155 -25.45 33.06 -84.87
CA GLU A 155 -25.27 34.28 -84.08
C GLU A 155 -23.76 34.67 -84.00
N MET A 156 -22.85 33.69 -84.05
CA MET A 156 -21.39 33.90 -83.96
C MET A 156 -20.79 34.62 -85.19
N GLU A 157 -21.49 34.63 -86.32
CA GLU A 157 -21.11 35.43 -87.50
C GLU A 157 -21.32 36.95 -87.32
N CYS A 158 -22.01 37.39 -86.26
CA CYS A 158 -22.28 38.80 -86.01
C CYS A 158 -21.38 39.43 -84.91
N VAL A 159 -20.40 38.70 -84.35
CA VAL A 159 -19.46 39.28 -83.34
C VAL A 159 -18.60 40.40 -83.94
N GLU A 160 -18.56 41.55 -83.28
CA GLU A 160 -17.62 42.64 -83.60
C GLU A 160 -16.19 42.28 -83.18
N LEU A 161 -15.23 42.38 -84.10
CA LEU A 161 -13.84 41.96 -83.89
C LEU A 161 -12.86 43.15 -83.83
N PRO A 162 -11.80 43.09 -83.00
CA PRO A 162 -10.77 44.13 -82.97
C PRO A 162 -10.03 44.26 -84.30
N PRO A 163 -9.51 45.46 -84.66
CA PRO A 163 -8.77 45.66 -85.90
C PRO A 163 -7.56 44.73 -85.94
N SER A 164 -7.31 44.08 -87.10
CA SER A 164 -6.32 43.01 -87.37
C SER A 164 -6.72 41.55 -87.07
N TRP A 165 -7.91 41.31 -86.49
CA TRP A 165 -8.45 39.95 -86.35
C TRP A 165 -9.25 39.54 -87.58
N GLN A 166 -9.09 38.28 -87.97
CA GLN A 166 -9.82 37.61 -89.04
C GLN A 166 -10.63 36.45 -88.43
N ARG A 167 -11.70 36.05 -89.12
CA ARG A 167 -12.53 34.91 -88.72
C ARG A 167 -12.69 33.92 -89.87
N ILE A 168 -12.78 32.65 -89.51
CA ILE A 168 -13.14 31.55 -90.41
C ILE A 168 -14.14 30.65 -89.68
N THR A 169 -15.23 30.32 -90.36
CA THR A 169 -16.22 29.32 -89.97
C THR A 169 -16.16 28.19 -91.00
N GLU A 170 -15.95 26.96 -90.55
CA GLU A 170 -15.93 25.78 -91.43
C GLU A 170 -16.85 24.68 -90.92
N GLU A 171 -17.51 24.01 -91.87
CA GLU A 171 -18.36 22.86 -91.68
C GLU A 171 -17.71 21.62 -92.28
N ASN A 172 -17.10 20.80 -91.43
CA ASN A 172 -16.58 19.49 -91.84
C ASN A 172 -17.26 18.39 -91.01
N GLY A 173 -17.26 17.14 -91.51
CA GLY A 173 -18.04 16.01 -91.00
C GLY A 173 -17.81 15.59 -89.53
N SER A 174 -16.95 16.29 -88.78
CA SER A 174 -16.75 16.14 -87.33
C SER A 174 -17.32 17.27 -86.46
N GLY A 175 -18.01 18.27 -87.04
CA GLY A 175 -18.71 19.35 -86.33
C GLY A 175 -18.37 20.77 -86.81
N LYS A 176 -19.23 21.76 -86.50
CA LYS A 176 -19.00 23.18 -86.83
C LYS A 176 -18.05 23.82 -85.82
N PHE A 177 -17.10 24.63 -86.28
CA PHE A 177 -16.27 25.46 -85.40
C PHE A 177 -16.07 26.86 -85.99
N ALA A 178 -15.85 27.83 -85.10
CA ALA A 178 -15.53 29.22 -85.45
C ALA A 178 -14.16 29.58 -84.89
N ALA A 179 -13.23 30.00 -85.75
CA ALA A 179 -11.88 30.42 -85.36
C ALA A 179 -11.66 31.91 -85.63
N PHE A 180 -11.15 32.63 -84.64
CA PHE A 180 -10.83 34.05 -84.68
C PHE A 180 -9.33 34.23 -84.45
N PHE A 181 -8.59 34.90 -85.33
CA PHE A 181 -7.13 34.95 -85.23
C PHE A 181 -6.48 36.21 -85.81
N THR A 182 -5.22 36.48 -85.42
CA THR A 182 -4.38 37.54 -86.01
C THR A 182 -3.16 36.95 -86.70
N LEU A 183 -2.74 37.52 -87.83
CA LEU A 183 -1.55 37.10 -88.58
C LEU A 183 -0.38 38.08 -88.35
N THR A 184 0.83 37.54 -88.26
CA THR A 184 2.07 38.33 -88.28
C THR A 184 3.09 37.68 -89.22
N SER A 185 3.96 38.50 -89.82
CA SER A 185 5.04 38.01 -90.68
C SER A 185 6.29 37.75 -89.85
N ALA A 186 6.70 36.49 -89.76
CA ALA A 186 7.96 36.08 -89.16
C ALA A 186 8.70 35.18 -90.16
N ASN A 187 9.99 35.44 -90.41
CA ASN A 187 10.81 34.71 -91.38
C ASN A 187 10.21 34.65 -92.81
N LYS A 188 9.59 35.75 -93.27
CA LYS A 188 8.98 35.88 -94.61
C LYS A 188 7.81 34.92 -94.92
N ALA A 189 7.19 34.31 -93.90
CA ALA A 189 5.95 33.54 -94.04
C ALA A 189 4.86 34.07 -93.07
N PRO A 190 3.58 34.12 -93.48
CA PRO A 190 2.50 34.51 -92.58
C PRO A 190 2.30 33.43 -91.51
N GLN A 191 2.32 33.82 -90.24
CA GLN A 191 2.06 32.94 -89.10
C GLN A 191 0.95 33.51 -88.21
N ILE A 192 0.09 32.62 -87.71
CA ILE A 192 -0.95 32.99 -86.75
C ILE A 192 -0.29 33.37 -85.42
N GLU A 193 -0.40 34.64 -85.03
CA GLU A 193 0.18 35.14 -83.79
C GLU A 193 -0.70 34.83 -82.58
N LYS A 194 -2.02 34.99 -82.72
CA LYS A 194 -3.02 34.69 -81.69
C LYS A 194 -4.25 34.09 -82.35
N CYS A 195 -4.89 33.14 -81.69
CA CYS A 195 -6.10 32.47 -82.17
C CYS A 195 -7.01 32.09 -81.01
N VAL A 196 -8.32 32.25 -81.20
CA VAL A 196 -9.39 31.77 -80.33
C VAL A 196 -10.31 30.88 -81.16
N VAL A 197 -10.46 29.62 -80.78
CA VAL A 197 -11.32 28.65 -81.48
C VAL A 197 -12.48 28.27 -80.58
N VAL A 198 -13.70 28.32 -81.11
CA VAL A 198 -14.94 27.93 -80.43
C VAL A 198 -15.49 26.67 -81.08
N SER A 199 -15.68 25.61 -80.29
CA SER A 199 -16.24 24.33 -80.75
C SER A 199 -17.78 24.32 -80.71
N ASN A 200 -18.39 23.28 -81.29
CA ASN A 200 -19.84 23.13 -81.40
C ASN A 200 -20.59 23.14 -80.05
N ASP A 201 -19.86 22.83 -78.97
CA ASP A 201 -20.39 22.67 -77.62
C ASP A 201 -20.34 23.98 -76.81
N GLY A 202 -19.99 25.10 -77.47
CA GLY A 202 -19.86 26.42 -76.86
C GLY A 202 -18.59 26.60 -76.03
N VAL A 203 -17.56 25.76 -76.21
CA VAL A 203 -16.29 25.85 -75.48
C VAL A 203 -15.23 26.53 -76.34
N ALA A 204 -14.61 27.58 -75.80
CA ALA A 204 -13.55 28.34 -76.44
C ALA A 204 -12.15 28.04 -75.87
N THR A 205 -11.17 27.97 -76.77
CA THR A 205 -9.75 27.80 -76.44
C THR A 205 -8.92 28.90 -77.10
N ALA A 206 -8.00 29.51 -76.34
CA ALA A 206 -7.11 30.55 -76.85
C ALA A 206 -5.65 30.07 -76.95
N SER A 207 -4.98 30.43 -78.04
CA SER A 207 -3.59 30.09 -78.32
C SER A 207 -2.81 31.29 -78.88
N ALA A 208 -1.49 31.28 -78.71
CA ALA A 208 -0.60 32.25 -79.32
C ALA A 208 0.62 31.55 -79.94
N ARG A 209 0.93 31.84 -81.20
CA ARG A 209 1.98 31.21 -82.02
C ARG A 209 1.99 29.67 -81.92
N GLY A 210 0.80 29.08 -82.02
CA GLY A 210 0.60 27.62 -81.99
C GLY A 210 0.70 26.95 -80.61
N ARG A 211 0.76 27.71 -79.51
CA ARG A 211 0.71 27.16 -78.14
C ARG A 211 -0.52 27.64 -77.38
N GLU A 212 -1.25 26.70 -76.80
CA GLU A 212 -2.42 26.98 -75.97
C GLU A 212 -2.05 27.74 -74.69
N ALA A 213 -2.80 28.79 -74.39
CA ALA A 213 -2.64 29.55 -73.18
C ALA A 213 -3.36 28.83 -72.03
N LYS A 214 -2.61 28.25 -71.08
CA LYS A 214 -3.19 27.50 -69.93
C LYS A 214 -4.19 28.28 -69.08
N ALA A 215 -4.13 29.62 -69.11
CA ALA A 215 -5.08 30.47 -68.40
C ALA A 215 -6.47 30.53 -69.06
N PHE A 216 -6.59 30.10 -70.33
CA PHE A 216 -7.81 30.16 -71.14
C PHE A 216 -8.13 28.82 -71.80
N LEU A 217 -7.75 27.72 -71.14
CA LEU A 217 -8.08 26.37 -71.56
C LEU A 217 -9.54 26.09 -71.18
N SER A 218 -10.36 25.77 -72.19
CA SER A 218 -11.76 25.33 -72.06
C SER A 218 -12.68 26.33 -71.32
N VAL A 219 -12.84 27.52 -71.89
CA VAL A 219 -13.79 28.54 -71.39
C VAL A 219 -15.17 28.28 -72.01
N SER A 220 -16.18 28.01 -71.19
CA SER A 220 -17.57 27.81 -71.68
C SER A 220 -18.23 29.16 -71.94
N ILE A 221 -18.73 29.34 -73.16
CA ILE A 221 -19.42 30.53 -73.65
C ILE A 221 -20.92 30.28 -73.54
N LYS A 222 -21.59 31.03 -72.67
CA LYS A 222 -23.03 30.90 -72.44
C LYS A 222 -23.81 32.03 -73.11
N ALA A 223 -23.19 33.18 -73.36
CA ALA A 223 -23.75 34.29 -74.12
C ALA A 223 -22.71 34.92 -75.08
N MET A 224 -23.18 35.60 -76.12
CA MET A 224 -22.34 36.23 -77.16
C MET A 224 -21.38 37.31 -76.64
N LEU A 225 -21.74 38.00 -75.55
CA LEU A 225 -20.87 38.98 -74.88
C LEU A 225 -19.59 38.34 -74.32
N ASP A 226 -19.66 37.09 -73.85
CA ASP A 226 -18.52 36.37 -73.27
C ASP A 226 -17.42 36.11 -74.32
N LEU A 227 -17.82 35.89 -75.58
CA LEU A 227 -16.90 35.66 -76.69
C LEU A 227 -16.13 36.94 -77.07
N SER A 228 -16.84 38.07 -77.15
CA SER A 228 -16.21 39.36 -77.46
C SER A 228 -15.22 39.79 -76.37
N ASP A 229 -15.60 39.61 -75.09
CA ASP A 229 -14.71 39.89 -73.96
C ASP A 229 -13.47 39.00 -73.95
N LEU A 230 -13.62 37.73 -74.31
CA LEU A 230 -12.49 36.80 -74.40
C LEU A 230 -11.52 37.20 -75.53
N ILE A 231 -12.05 37.56 -76.70
CA ILE A 231 -11.22 38.01 -77.85
C ILE A 231 -10.48 39.30 -77.49
N ASN A 232 -11.14 40.26 -76.84
CA ASN A 232 -10.52 41.51 -76.38
C ASN A 232 -9.42 41.29 -75.33
N LYS A 233 -9.67 40.39 -74.36
CA LYS A 233 -8.65 40.00 -73.37
C LYS A 233 -7.43 39.38 -74.04
N VAL A 234 -7.62 38.46 -75.01
CA VAL A 234 -6.50 37.85 -75.75
C VAL A 234 -5.78 38.87 -76.64
N HIS A 235 -6.51 39.81 -77.24
CA HIS A 235 -5.93 40.88 -78.04
C HIS A 235 -4.98 41.78 -77.22
N SER A 236 -5.31 42.10 -75.98
CA SER A 236 -4.48 42.97 -75.11
C SER A 236 -3.12 42.40 -74.68
N LEU A 237 -2.82 41.12 -74.96
CA LEU A 237 -1.63 40.44 -74.42
C LEU A 237 -0.45 40.40 -75.45
N HIS A 238 0.82 40.67 -75.08
CA HIS A 238 1.98 40.64 -76.02
C HIS A 238 2.77 39.32 -76.14
N ALA A 239 2.87 38.69 -77.32
CA ALA A 239 3.59 37.42 -77.51
C ALA A 239 5.14 37.56 -77.32
N CYS A 240 5.76 36.63 -76.59
CA CYS A 240 7.20 36.68 -76.23
C CYS A 240 8.10 36.16 -77.37
N SER A 241 9.16 36.90 -77.72
CA SER A 241 10.22 36.49 -78.65
C SER A 241 11.34 35.76 -77.89
N GLY A 242 11.32 34.43 -77.87
CA GLY A 242 12.33 33.61 -77.19
C GLY A 242 13.77 33.88 -77.69
N TYR A 243 14.75 33.65 -76.82
CA TYR A 243 16.19 33.78 -77.09
C TYR A 243 16.80 32.41 -77.45
N ASP A 244 17.78 32.40 -78.36
CA ASP A 244 18.44 31.22 -78.94
C ASP A 244 19.94 31.22 -78.58
N VAL A 245 20.49 30.13 -78.01
CA VAL A 245 21.89 29.69 -78.21
C VAL A 245 22.04 28.20 -77.85
N GLN A 246 22.60 27.47 -78.82
CA GLN A 246 23.18 26.13 -78.80
C GLN A 246 23.97 25.75 -77.52
N SER A 247 23.42 24.88 -76.67
CA SER A 247 24.18 23.83 -75.96
C SER A 247 23.21 22.82 -75.31
N SER A 248 23.58 21.56 -75.40
CA SER A 248 22.79 20.39 -75.08
C SER A 248 22.44 20.30 -73.59
N THR A 249 21.17 20.56 -73.25
CA THR A 249 20.28 19.75 -72.39
C THR A 249 19.16 20.64 -71.84
N GLY A 250 17.93 20.39 -72.30
CA GLY A 250 16.71 20.79 -71.60
C GLY A 250 16.26 22.24 -71.75
N PHE A 251 15.54 22.53 -72.83
CA PHE A 251 14.65 23.69 -72.89
C PHE A 251 13.64 23.65 -71.72
N SER A 252 13.56 24.75 -70.96
CA SER A 252 12.57 24.92 -69.89
C SER A 252 11.17 25.13 -70.48
N LEU A 253 10.27 24.19 -70.22
CA LEU A 253 8.84 24.18 -70.57
C LEU A 253 7.98 25.25 -69.88
N ARG A 254 8.55 26.36 -69.38
CA ARG A 254 7.82 27.36 -68.57
C ARG A 254 8.10 28.81 -68.92
N CYS A 255 8.18 29.14 -70.21
CA CYS A 255 7.84 30.49 -70.65
C CYS A 255 6.39 30.43 -71.17
N GLN A 256 5.44 30.92 -70.37
CA GLN A 256 4.11 31.25 -70.88
C GLN A 256 4.30 32.52 -71.69
N ALA A 257 4.08 32.44 -73.00
CA ALA A 257 4.00 33.62 -73.85
C ALA A 257 3.01 34.59 -73.20
N LEU A 258 3.30 35.89 -73.30
CA LEU A 258 2.57 37.02 -72.71
C LEU A 258 3.18 37.62 -71.42
N ALA A 259 4.44 38.09 -71.49
CA ALA A 259 4.97 39.24 -70.73
C ALA A 259 6.41 39.60 -71.15
N LYS A 260 6.72 40.90 -71.25
CA LYS A 260 8.10 41.46 -71.29
C LYS A 260 8.39 42.10 -69.93
N GLN A 261 9.48 41.69 -69.27
CA GLN A 261 10.51 42.56 -68.66
C GLN A 261 11.64 41.71 -68.05
N SER A 262 12.85 42.26 -68.08
CA SER A 262 14.15 41.59 -68.03
C SER A 262 14.68 41.17 -66.65
N THR A 263 13.86 41.07 -65.61
CA THR A 263 14.33 40.75 -64.24
C THR A 263 13.33 39.93 -63.42
N CYS A 264 13.07 38.67 -63.78
CA CYS A 264 12.20 37.79 -62.99
C CYS A 264 12.97 37.03 -61.87
N SER A 265 12.75 37.44 -60.62
CA SER A 265 13.38 36.91 -59.38
C SER A 265 13.00 35.46 -59.01
N PHE A 266 12.07 34.84 -59.73
CA PHE A 266 11.52 33.51 -59.44
C PHE A 266 12.53 32.38 -59.70
N PHE A 267 13.33 32.47 -60.76
CA PHE A 267 14.27 31.41 -61.15
C PHE A 267 15.46 31.24 -60.19
N ARG A 268 15.87 32.29 -59.47
CA ARG A 268 16.97 32.21 -58.49
C ARG A 268 16.58 31.40 -57.25
N ASN A 269 15.30 31.43 -56.88
CA ASN A 269 14.78 30.73 -55.70
C ASN A 269 14.40 29.27 -55.98
N GLU A 270 14.01 28.92 -57.22
CA GLU A 270 13.60 27.56 -57.57
C GLU A 270 14.79 26.60 -57.78
N LYS A 271 15.91 27.07 -58.34
CA LYS A 271 17.17 26.29 -58.45
C LYS A 271 17.71 25.83 -57.09
N ASN A 272 17.68 26.72 -56.09
CA ASN A 272 18.12 26.41 -54.72
C ASN A 272 17.17 25.45 -53.97
N ARG A 273 15.88 25.45 -54.31
CA ARG A 273 14.88 24.57 -53.70
C ARG A 273 14.96 23.13 -54.24
N LEU A 274 15.31 22.96 -55.53
CA LEU A 274 15.48 21.65 -56.16
C LEU A 274 16.76 20.93 -55.73
N LEU A 275 17.88 21.65 -55.59
CA LEU A 275 19.15 21.09 -55.10
C LEU A 275 19.04 20.53 -53.66
N LYS A 276 18.29 21.22 -52.78
CA LYS A 276 18.03 20.73 -51.41
C LYS A 276 17.13 19.48 -51.37
N LYS A 277 16.14 19.38 -52.26
CA LYS A 277 15.23 18.20 -52.33
C LYS A 277 15.96 16.94 -52.83
N ASN A 278 16.86 17.05 -53.82
CA ASN A 278 17.63 15.91 -54.33
C ASN A 278 18.66 15.39 -53.31
N SER A 279 19.38 16.28 -52.61
CA SER A 279 20.31 15.89 -51.54
C SER A 279 19.60 15.14 -50.39
N GLN A 280 18.39 15.55 -50.02
CA GLN A 280 17.59 14.87 -49.00
C GLN A 280 17.07 13.49 -49.45
N LYS A 281 16.70 13.32 -50.72
CA LYS A 281 16.27 12.01 -51.27
C LYS A 281 17.42 10.99 -51.26
N GLN A 282 18.62 11.36 -51.72
CA GLN A 282 19.79 10.47 -51.70
C GLN A 282 20.19 10.07 -50.26
N LYS A 283 20.23 11.02 -49.31
CA LYS A 283 20.52 10.71 -47.90
C LYS A 283 19.50 9.73 -47.28
N ARG A 284 18.21 9.87 -47.62
CA ARG A 284 17.16 8.95 -47.14
C ARG A 284 17.30 7.53 -47.70
N GLN A 285 17.73 7.39 -48.96
CA GLN A 285 17.89 6.08 -49.61
C GLN A 285 19.09 5.31 -49.06
N VAL A 286 20.22 5.99 -48.86
CA VAL A 286 21.42 5.41 -48.21
C VAL A 286 21.12 5.00 -46.76
N CYS A 287 20.35 5.81 -46.02
CA CYS A 287 19.96 5.48 -44.65
C CYS A 287 19.02 4.26 -44.58
N LYS A 288 18.08 4.11 -45.53
CA LYS A 288 17.22 2.91 -45.64
C LYS A 288 18.06 1.66 -45.93
N GLN A 289 18.99 1.70 -46.88
CA GLN A 289 19.85 0.56 -47.20
C GLN A 289 20.75 0.14 -46.03
N LYS A 290 21.31 1.10 -45.28
CA LYS A 290 22.07 0.80 -44.05
C LYS A 290 21.20 0.17 -42.95
N LYS A 291 19.96 0.62 -42.77
CA LYS A 291 19.01 0.01 -41.81
C LYS A 291 18.66 -1.44 -42.17
N VAL A 292 18.37 -1.72 -43.45
CA VAL A 292 18.04 -3.08 -43.92
C VAL A 292 19.23 -4.03 -43.71
N LYS A 293 20.44 -3.63 -44.11
CA LYS A 293 21.65 -4.44 -43.87
C LYS A 293 21.92 -4.71 -42.39
N ASN A 294 21.67 -3.72 -41.52
CA ASN A 294 21.82 -3.91 -40.07
C ASN A 294 20.75 -4.84 -39.47
N LEU A 295 19.51 -4.80 -39.98
CA LEU A 295 18.45 -5.73 -39.58
C LEU A 295 18.75 -7.16 -40.02
N GLN A 296 19.23 -7.36 -41.26
CA GLN A 296 19.67 -8.66 -41.76
C GLN A 296 20.82 -9.22 -40.91
N LYS A 297 21.84 -8.41 -40.60
CA LYS A 297 22.95 -8.82 -39.71
C LYS A 297 22.45 -9.20 -38.30
N LYS A 298 21.46 -8.48 -37.74
CA LYS A 298 20.86 -8.84 -36.44
C LYS A 298 20.06 -10.14 -36.50
N ALA A 299 19.31 -10.36 -37.57
CA ALA A 299 18.54 -11.60 -37.77
C ALA A 299 19.45 -12.83 -37.90
N ILE A 300 20.54 -12.71 -38.67
CA ILE A 300 21.54 -13.78 -38.83
C ILE A 300 22.23 -14.10 -37.50
N ARG A 301 22.64 -13.08 -36.72
CA ARG A 301 23.21 -13.30 -35.38
C ARG A 301 22.22 -13.97 -34.42
N ALA A 302 20.94 -13.59 -34.46
CA ALA A 302 19.92 -14.20 -33.63
C ALA A 302 19.63 -15.66 -34.03
N ALA A 303 19.67 -15.98 -35.34
CA ALA A 303 19.55 -17.34 -35.83
C ALA A 303 20.75 -18.21 -35.42
N ALA A 304 21.98 -17.70 -35.57
CA ALA A 304 23.19 -18.39 -35.13
C ALA A 304 23.21 -18.64 -33.61
N ALA A 305 22.79 -17.66 -32.81
CA ALA A 305 22.67 -17.81 -31.36
C ALA A 305 21.60 -18.83 -30.95
N ARG A 306 20.50 -18.95 -31.70
CA ARG A 306 19.49 -20.00 -31.48
C ARG A 306 20.03 -21.39 -31.80
N VAL A 307 20.77 -21.53 -32.89
CA VAL A 307 21.37 -22.81 -33.29
C VAL A 307 22.42 -23.26 -32.27
N SER A 308 23.30 -22.36 -31.81
CA SER A 308 24.27 -22.70 -30.75
C SER A 308 23.59 -23.05 -29.43
N PHE A 309 22.53 -22.33 -29.06
CA PHE A 309 21.75 -22.65 -27.86
C PHE A 309 21.03 -24.00 -27.95
N MET A 310 20.45 -24.34 -29.11
CA MET A 310 19.82 -25.65 -29.34
C MET A 310 20.85 -26.78 -29.31
N LYS A 311 22.06 -26.56 -29.83
CA LYS A 311 23.15 -27.54 -29.78
C LYS A 311 23.63 -27.78 -28.35
N ASN A 312 23.83 -26.71 -27.57
CA ASN A 312 24.18 -26.81 -26.15
C ASN A 312 23.06 -27.52 -25.34
N MET A 313 21.78 -27.26 -25.65
CA MET A 313 20.66 -27.96 -25.02
C MET A 313 20.60 -29.45 -25.38
N ALA A 314 20.97 -29.83 -26.61
CA ALA A 314 21.04 -31.22 -27.03
C ALA A 314 22.18 -31.96 -26.30
N GLU A 315 23.38 -31.37 -26.24
CA GLU A 315 24.52 -31.93 -25.50
C GLU A 315 24.24 -32.05 -23.99
N LEU A 316 23.55 -31.07 -23.39
CA LEU A 316 23.14 -31.14 -21.98
C LEU A 316 22.09 -32.22 -21.74
N LYS A 317 21.16 -32.44 -22.66
CA LYS A 317 20.17 -33.53 -22.58
C LYS A 317 20.83 -34.90 -22.68
N GLU A 318 21.81 -35.05 -23.56
CA GLU A 318 22.56 -36.29 -23.76
C GLU A 318 23.39 -36.64 -22.51
N LYS A 319 24.05 -35.65 -21.89
CA LYS A 319 24.76 -35.81 -20.61
C LYS A 319 23.83 -36.14 -19.44
N LEU A 320 22.60 -35.61 -19.42
CA LEU A 320 21.61 -35.93 -18.39
C LEU A 320 21.00 -37.32 -18.56
N THR A 321 20.93 -37.86 -19.78
CA THR A 321 20.46 -39.23 -20.04
C THR A 321 21.52 -40.29 -19.73
N SER A 322 22.81 -39.93 -19.70
CA SER A 322 23.91 -40.86 -19.39
C SER A 322 24.12 -41.11 -17.89
N GLU A 323 23.62 -40.25 -17.01
CA GLU A 323 23.70 -40.43 -15.55
C GLU A 323 22.45 -41.14 -15.00
N ARG A 324 22.68 -42.30 -14.35
CA ARG A 324 21.70 -43.31 -13.92
C ARG A 324 20.48 -42.72 -13.16
N SER A 325 19.29 -42.93 -13.71
CA SER A 325 17.98 -42.61 -13.14
C SER A 325 17.64 -43.31 -11.81
N SER A 326 18.39 -44.34 -11.41
CA SER A 326 18.18 -45.09 -10.15
C SER A 326 18.74 -44.37 -8.90
N SER A 327 19.89 -43.70 -8.99
CA SER A 327 20.56 -43.05 -7.84
C SER A 327 19.81 -41.80 -7.33
N ILE A 328 19.13 -41.08 -8.24
CA ILE A 328 18.39 -39.86 -7.92
C ILE A 328 17.17 -40.15 -7.04
N ASN A 329 16.48 -41.28 -7.26
CA ASN A 329 15.29 -41.64 -6.47
C ASN A 329 15.65 -42.03 -5.03
N GLU A 330 16.78 -42.69 -4.80
CA GLU A 330 17.26 -43.02 -3.45
C GLU A 330 17.60 -41.76 -2.65
N HIS A 331 18.32 -40.81 -3.26
CA HIS A 331 18.61 -39.52 -2.64
C HIS A 331 17.33 -38.69 -2.41
N LEU A 332 16.33 -38.80 -3.29
CA LEU A 332 15.05 -38.12 -3.12
C LEU A 332 14.29 -38.61 -1.88
N MET A 333 14.37 -39.90 -1.55
CA MET A 333 13.69 -40.47 -0.37
C MET A 333 14.26 -39.94 0.95
N SER A 334 15.49 -39.42 0.96
CA SER A 334 16.10 -38.78 2.14
C SER A 334 15.58 -37.36 2.42
N LEU A 335 14.95 -36.70 1.44
CA LEU A 335 14.46 -35.33 1.58
C LEU A 335 13.05 -35.28 2.21
N PRO A 336 12.68 -34.17 2.88
CA PRO A 336 11.32 -33.93 3.34
C PRO A 336 10.26 -34.02 2.21
N PRO A 337 9.03 -34.53 2.48
CA PRO A 337 8.02 -34.79 1.46
C PRO A 337 7.70 -33.60 0.54
N LEU A 338 7.68 -32.37 1.07
CA LEU A 338 7.43 -31.16 0.27
C LEU A 338 8.59 -30.85 -0.69
N GLN A 339 9.83 -31.09 -0.26
CA GLN A 339 11.02 -30.89 -1.10
C GLN A 339 11.09 -31.94 -2.20
N GLN A 340 10.74 -33.20 -1.88
CA GLN A 340 10.57 -34.25 -2.88
C GLN A 340 9.54 -33.85 -3.94
N LEU A 341 8.40 -33.31 -3.50
CA LEU A 341 7.33 -32.90 -4.40
C LEU A 341 7.76 -31.72 -5.28
N ALA A 342 8.44 -30.73 -4.71
CA ALA A 342 9.00 -29.59 -5.44
C ALA A 342 9.99 -30.06 -6.51
N PHE A 343 10.92 -30.94 -6.16
CA PHE A 343 11.90 -31.50 -7.08
C PHE A 343 11.25 -32.32 -8.21
N LYS A 344 10.30 -33.20 -7.87
CA LYS A 344 9.50 -33.93 -8.87
C LYS A 344 8.77 -32.98 -9.83
N MET A 345 8.27 -31.84 -9.34
CA MET A 345 7.63 -30.85 -10.20
C MET A 345 8.63 -30.09 -11.07
N SER A 346 9.84 -29.85 -10.58
CA SER A 346 10.92 -29.23 -11.37
C SER A 346 11.35 -30.14 -12.52
N LEU A 347 11.49 -31.44 -12.28
CA LEU A 347 11.76 -32.43 -13.33
C LEU A 347 10.65 -32.43 -14.40
N LYS A 348 9.39 -32.46 -13.97
CA LYS A 348 8.24 -32.36 -14.90
C LYS A 348 8.21 -31.05 -15.70
N GLN A 349 8.70 -29.96 -15.12
CA GLN A 349 8.83 -28.68 -15.83
C GLN A 349 9.93 -28.75 -16.90
N MET A 350 11.02 -29.47 -16.64
CA MET A 350 12.10 -29.69 -17.61
C MET A 350 11.68 -30.61 -18.76
N GLU A 351 10.87 -31.63 -18.47
CA GLU A 351 10.31 -32.55 -19.48
C GLU A 351 9.23 -31.90 -20.37
N ALA A 352 8.63 -30.80 -19.92
CA ALA A 352 7.57 -30.13 -20.65
C ALA A 352 8.08 -29.43 -21.91
N LYS A 353 7.33 -29.58 -23.03
CA LYS A 353 7.64 -28.94 -24.33
C LYS A 353 7.59 -27.40 -24.31
N GLY A 354 7.13 -26.79 -23.22
CA GLY A 354 7.10 -25.35 -23.02
C GLY A 354 6.46 -24.93 -21.69
N PRO A 355 6.47 -23.62 -21.35
CA PRO A 355 6.04 -23.11 -20.04
C PRO A 355 4.57 -23.40 -19.69
N GLN A 356 3.72 -23.61 -20.71
CA GLN A 356 2.29 -23.89 -20.56
C GLN A 356 1.98 -25.40 -20.54
N GLY A 357 2.97 -26.26 -20.75
CA GLY A 357 2.79 -27.72 -20.83
C GLY A 357 2.90 -28.46 -19.49
N VAL A 358 3.20 -27.75 -18.39
CA VAL A 358 3.46 -28.37 -17.08
C VAL A 358 2.15 -28.77 -16.41
N ARG A 359 1.98 -30.07 -16.13
CA ARG A 359 0.84 -30.60 -15.36
C ARG A 359 1.23 -30.77 -13.89
N TYR A 360 0.75 -29.85 -13.06
CA TYR A 360 0.97 -29.89 -11.61
C TYR A 360 0.13 -30.97 -10.93
N THR A 361 0.70 -31.63 -9.92
CA THR A 361 -0.05 -32.55 -9.05
C THR A 361 -1.00 -31.77 -8.13
N ARG A 362 -2.12 -32.41 -7.73
CA ARG A 362 -3.12 -31.79 -6.82
C ARG A 362 -2.47 -31.31 -5.52
N SER A 363 -1.64 -32.16 -4.91
CA SER A 363 -0.92 -31.82 -3.68
C SER A 363 0.02 -30.62 -3.86
N TRP A 364 0.68 -30.47 -5.02
CA TRP A 364 1.52 -29.31 -5.28
C TRP A 364 0.68 -28.03 -5.41
N VAL A 365 -0.44 -28.10 -6.14
CA VAL A 365 -1.35 -26.96 -6.30
C VAL A 365 -1.91 -26.51 -4.96
N LEU A 366 -2.27 -27.43 -4.06
CA LEU A 366 -2.72 -27.11 -2.71
C LEU A 366 -1.62 -26.43 -1.88
N ASN A 367 -0.39 -26.94 -1.89
CA ASN A 367 0.73 -26.29 -1.21
C ASN A 367 1.03 -24.89 -1.78
N CYS A 368 0.96 -24.76 -3.11
CA CYS A 368 1.09 -23.48 -3.79
C CYS A 368 -0.04 -22.51 -3.40
N LEU A 369 -1.26 -23.01 -3.24
CA LEU A 369 -2.41 -22.23 -2.79
C LEU A 369 -2.21 -21.74 -1.35
N VAL A 370 -1.76 -22.60 -0.43
CA VAL A 370 -1.44 -22.20 0.95
C VAL A 370 -0.35 -21.13 0.98
N LEU A 371 0.70 -21.28 0.18
CA LEU A 371 1.75 -20.27 0.03
C LEU A 371 1.18 -18.95 -0.53
N HIS A 372 0.28 -19.03 -1.51
CA HIS A 372 -0.38 -17.87 -2.09
C HIS A 372 -1.31 -17.17 -1.10
N ILE A 373 -2.10 -17.91 -0.30
CA ILE A 373 -2.95 -17.37 0.76
C ILE A 373 -2.10 -16.68 1.83
N SER A 374 -0.97 -17.29 2.20
CA SER A 374 -0.06 -16.74 3.21
C SER A 374 0.62 -15.44 2.75
N SER A 375 1.09 -15.42 1.51
CA SER A 375 1.68 -14.22 0.91
C SER A 375 1.60 -14.25 -0.62
N PRO A 376 0.60 -13.57 -1.23
CA PRO A 376 0.50 -13.47 -2.68
C PRO A 376 1.73 -12.82 -3.31
N LYS A 377 2.36 -11.88 -2.59
CA LYS A 377 3.57 -11.19 -3.04
C LYS A 377 4.78 -12.12 -3.09
N ALA A 378 5.03 -12.87 -2.03
CA ALA A 378 6.12 -13.84 -2.00
C ALA A 378 5.92 -14.92 -3.07
N TYR A 379 4.69 -15.44 -3.19
CA TYR A 379 4.34 -16.40 -4.25
C TYR A 379 4.65 -15.85 -5.66
N ASN A 380 4.22 -14.62 -5.93
CA ASN A 380 4.48 -13.98 -7.22
C ASN A 380 5.96 -13.67 -7.45
N LEU A 381 6.72 -13.35 -6.39
CA LEU A 381 8.16 -13.11 -6.45
C LEU A 381 8.92 -14.40 -6.80
N ILE A 382 8.68 -15.48 -6.04
CA ILE A 382 9.27 -16.80 -6.26
C ILE A 382 8.97 -17.28 -7.69
N ARG A 383 7.72 -17.08 -8.14
CA ARG A 383 7.31 -17.40 -9.50
C ARG A 383 8.04 -16.55 -10.55
N LYS A 384 8.20 -15.24 -10.34
CA LYS A 384 8.91 -14.34 -11.26
C LYS A 384 10.40 -14.63 -11.35
N MET A 385 11.01 -14.99 -10.22
CA MET A 385 12.42 -15.41 -10.13
C MET A 385 12.64 -16.82 -10.69
N ASN A 386 11.58 -17.55 -11.05
CA ASN A 386 11.62 -18.94 -11.53
C ASN A 386 12.36 -19.89 -10.56
N LEU A 387 12.29 -19.61 -9.25
CA LEU A 387 12.94 -20.46 -8.23
C LEU A 387 12.25 -21.83 -8.09
N LEU A 388 10.93 -21.87 -8.31
CA LEU A 388 10.13 -23.07 -8.20
C LEU A 388 9.10 -23.16 -9.34
N PRO A 389 8.69 -24.40 -9.71
CA PRO A 389 7.64 -24.67 -10.70
C PRO A 389 6.27 -24.29 -10.14
N LEU A 390 5.96 -23.00 -10.03
CA LEU A 390 4.71 -22.52 -9.42
C LEU A 390 3.58 -22.30 -10.44
N PRO A 391 2.36 -22.80 -10.18
CA PRO A 391 1.17 -22.47 -10.96
C PRO A 391 0.94 -20.97 -11.12
N THR A 392 0.24 -20.58 -12.18
CA THR A 392 -0.19 -19.18 -12.34
C THR A 392 -1.26 -18.83 -11.31
N THR A 393 -1.35 -17.55 -10.94
CA THR A 393 -2.42 -17.06 -10.06
C THR A 393 -3.81 -17.33 -10.65
N SER A 394 -3.95 -17.24 -11.97
CA SER A 394 -5.18 -17.62 -12.68
C SER A 394 -5.56 -19.08 -12.42
N ARG A 395 -4.59 -20.00 -12.45
CA ARG A 395 -4.84 -21.42 -12.13
C ARG A 395 -5.26 -21.62 -10.68
N LEU A 396 -4.64 -20.91 -9.74
CA LEU A 396 -5.05 -20.95 -8.33
C LEU A 396 -6.47 -20.40 -8.14
N ASN A 397 -6.79 -19.28 -8.78
CA ASN A 397 -8.13 -18.69 -8.75
C ASN A 397 -9.18 -19.62 -9.38
N GLN A 398 -8.84 -20.35 -10.43
CA GLN A 398 -9.72 -21.36 -11.04
C GLN A 398 -10.01 -22.52 -10.07
N VAL A 399 -9.04 -22.92 -9.25
CA VAL A 399 -9.26 -23.94 -8.22
C VAL A 399 -10.17 -23.39 -7.12
N LEU A 400 -9.94 -22.15 -6.69
CA LEU A 400 -10.80 -21.48 -5.71
C LEU A 400 -12.22 -21.23 -6.22
N SER A 401 -12.40 -20.91 -7.51
CA SER A 401 -13.74 -20.70 -8.09
C SER A 401 -14.61 -21.96 -8.11
N GLY A 402 -14.01 -23.13 -7.93
CA GLY A 402 -14.74 -24.38 -7.76
C GLY A 402 -15.29 -24.60 -6.35
N VAL A 403 -14.95 -23.74 -5.38
CA VAL A 403 -15.43 -23.83 -4.00
C VAL A 403 -16.61 -22.86 -3.82
N PRO A 404 -17.82 -23.33 -3.53
CA PRO A 404 -18.96 -22.46 -3.29
C PRO A 404 -18.77 -21.68 -1.98
N CYS A 405 -18.92 -20.36 -2.06
CA CYS A 405 -18.90 -19.44 -0.92
C CYS A 405 -20.25 -18.75 -0.83
N GLU A 406 -21.22 -19.40 -0.20
CA GLU A 406 -22.58 -18.91 -0.03
C GLU A 406 -22.85 -18.59 1.45
N TYR A 407 -23.77 -17.67 1.73
CA TYR A 407 -24.28 -17.47 3.08
C TYR A 407 -25.14 -18.67 3.50
N GLY A 408 -25.15 -18.96 4.80
CA GLY A 408 -25.73 -20.16 5.38
C GLY A 408 -24.67 -21.14 5.90
N TYR A 409 -25.07 -22.41 6.03
CA TYR A 409 -24.22 -23.49 6.51
C TYR A 409 -23.31 -24.01 5.40
N ASN A 410 -22.00 -24.06 5.68
CA ASN A 410 -21.03 -24.58 4.72
C ASN A 410 -21.03 -26.12 4.73
N GLN A 411 -21.73 -26.71 3.76
CA GLN A 411 -21.86 -28.17 3.63
C GLN A 411 -20.53 -28.87 3.37
N VAL A 412 -19.57 -28.22 2.71
CA VAL A 412 -18.24 -28.79 2.46
C VAL A 412 -17.50 -28.96 3.78
N VAL A 413 -17.59 -27.95 4.65
CA VAL A 413 -16.99 -27.98 5.99
C VAL A 413 -17.67 -29.01 6.88
N LEU A 414 -19.00 -29.06 6.90
CA LEU A 414 -19.74 -30.01 7.75
C LEU A 414 -19.41 -31.46 7.39
N LYS A 415 -19.33 -31.81 6.11
CA LYS A 415 -18.89 -33.14 5.65
C LYS A 415 -17.42 -33.44 6.00
N ALA A 416 -16.56 -32.42 5.97
CA ALA A 416 -15.17 -32.58 6.39
C ALA A 416 -15.05 -32.84 7.90
N LEU A 417 -15.90 -32.20 8.71
CA LEU A 417 -15.99 -32.46 10.15
C LEU A 417 -16.48 -33.89 10.42
N GLU A 418 -17.50 -34.35 9.71
CA GLU A 418 -18.02 -35.72 9.81
C GLU A 418 -16.93 -36.75 9.50
N ALA A 419 -16.21 -36.58 8.39
CA ALA A 419 -15.08 -37.43 8.03
C ALA A 419 -13.97 -37.40 9.10
N PHE A 420 -13.66 -36.23 9.66
CA PHE A 420 -12.65 -36.08 10.71
C PHE A 420 -13.04 -36.79 12.01
N PHE A 421 -14.30 -36.67 12.45
CA PHE A 421 -14.79 -37.22 13.71
C PHE A 421 -15.24 -38.68 13.65
N SER A 422 -15.51 -39.22 12.45
CA SER A 422 -15.91 -40.63 12.25
C SER A 422 -14.99 -41.65 12.94
N SER A 423 -13.69 -41.39 12.98
CA SER A 423 -12.66 -42.28 13.56
C SER A 423 -12.28 -41.92 15.01
N LYS A 424 -12.96 -40.94 15.62
CA LYS A 424 -12.61 -40.38 16.94
C LYS A 424 -13.52 -40.89 18.05
N ARG A 425 -13.01 -40.86 19.28
CA ARG A 425 -13.80 -41.16 20.49
C ARG A 425 -14.70 -39.98 20.83
N ASP A 426 -15.80 -40.23 21.54
CA ASP A 426 -16.82 -39.20 21.80
C ASP A 426 -16.28 -37.97 22.56
N VAL A 427 -15.32 -38.16 23.47
CA VAL A 427 -14.67 -37.04 24.18
C VAL A 427 -13.91 -36.11 23.22
N GLU A 428 -13.35 -36.65 22.14
CA GLU A 428 -12.61 -35.88 21.13
C GLU A 428 -13.55 -35.14 20.17
N LYS A 429 -14.82 -35.56 20.09
CA LYS A 429 -15.88 -34.92 19.29
C LYS A 429 -16.49 -33.69 19.96
N CYS A 430 -16.25 -33.52 21.27
CA CYS A 430 -16.81 -32.42 22.05
C CYS A 430 -16.15 -31.08 21.73
N GLY A 431 -16.96 -30.04 21.57
CA GLY A 431 -16.53 -28.68 21.30
C GLY A 431 -17.49 -27.61 21.81
N THR A 432 -17.15 -26.35 21.52
CA THR A 432 -17.97 -25.18 21.78
C THR A 432 -18.34 -24.48 20.48
N LEU A 433 -19.54 -23.89 20.46
CA LEU A 433 -20.02 -23.03 19.40
C LEU A 433 -19.75 -21.57 19.81
N VAL A 434 -19.01 -20.84 18.99
CA VAL A 434 -18.74 -19.41 19.19
C VAL A 434 -19.45 -18.63 18.12
N LEU A 435 -20.15 -17.56 18.52
CA LEU A 435 -20.79 -16.63 17.59
C LEU A 435 -20.37 -15.19 17.87
N ASP A 436 -20.13 -14.45 16.79
CA ASP A 436 -19.87 -13.01 16.83
C ASP A 436 -20.36 -12.34 15.53
N GLU A 437 -20.60 -11.04 15.60
CA GLU A 437 -21.04 -10.23 14.48
C GLU A 437 -19.94 -9.30 13.99
N ILE A 438 -19.71 -9.31 12.67
CA ILE A 438 -18.69 -8.50 12.02
C ILE A 438 -19.37 -7.37 11.26
N LYS A 439 -18.95 -6.13 11.51
CA LYS A 439 -19.43 -4.97 10.75
C LYS A 439 -18.94 -5.04 9.29
N LEU A 440 -19.88 -4.99 8.35
CA LEU A 440 -19.61 -4.93 6.91
C LEU A 440 -19.85 -3.53 6.36
N ARG A 441 -19.28 -3.28 5.18
CA ARG A 441 -19.63 -2.13 4.36
C ARG A 441 -20.80 -2.52 3.47
N GLU A 442 -21.87 -1.74 3.51
CA GLU A 442 -23.00 -1.90 2.60
C GLU A 442 -22.52 -1.70 1.16
N GLY A 443 -22.93 -2.62 0.28
CA GLY A 443 -22.59 -2.59 -1.13
C GLY A 443 -23.27 -3.76 -1.84
N VAL A 444 -23.53 -3.58 -3.13
CA VAL A 444 -24.04 -4.63 -4.01
C VAL A 444 -22.92 -5.00 -4.96
N ASP A 445 -22.67 -6.31 -5.12
CA ASP A 445 -21.75 -6.83 -6.13
C ASP A 445 -22.46 -7.85 -7.01
N PHE A 446 -22.11 -7.88 -8.30
CA PHE A 446 -22.69 -8.85 -9.23
C PHE A 446 -21.78 -10.05 -9.36
N ASN A 447 -22.24 -11.18 -8.85
CA ASN A 447 -21.52 -12.43 -8.90
C ASN A 447 -21.69 -13.11 -10.26
N LYS A 448 -20.67 -12.99 -11.11
CA LYS A 448 -20.68 -13.52 -12.48
C LYS A 448 -20.80 -15.03 -12.57
N SER A 449 -20.43 -15.76 -11.50
CA SER A 449 -20.52 -17.22 -11.46
C SER A 449 -21.92 -17.71 -11.10
N THR A 450 -22.60 -17.06 -10.16
CA THR A 450 -23.96 -17.43 -9.75
C THR A 450 -25.05 -16.66 -10.50
N TYR A 451 -24.67 -15.61 -11.25
CA TYR A 451 -25.56 -14.63 -11.88
C TYR A 451 -26.52 -13.95 -10.90
N LYS A 452 -26.14 -13.85 -9.63
CA LYS A 452 -26.90 -13.20 -8.56
C LYS A 452 -26.24 -11.88 -8.15
N PHE A 453 -27.04 -10.98 -7.60
CA PHE A 453 -26.53 -9.82 -6.88
C PHE A 453 -26.33 -10.20 -5.41
N ASP A 454 -25.10 -10.07 -4.93
CA ASP A 454 -24.73 -10.29 -3.55
C ASP A 454 -24.80 -8.97 -2.76
N GLY A 455 -24.90 -9.06 -1.43
CA GLY A 455 -24.89 -7.90 -0.52
C GLY A 455 -26.22 -7.60 0.17
N PHE A 456 -27.19 -8.51 0.07
CA PHE A 456 -28.48 -8.40 0.75
C PHE A 456 -28.51 -9.21 2.04
N VAL A 457 -29.53 -8.97 2.86
CA VAL A 457 -29.79 -9.70 4.10
C VAL A 457 -30.28 -11.12 3.79
N GLU A 458 -29.60 -12.12 4.35
CA GLU A 458 -29.79 -13.55 4.07
C GLU A 458 -29.73 -14.38 5.37
N PHE A 459 -30.70 -14.19 6.27
CA PHE A 459 -30.81 -15.00 7.50
C PHE A 459 -32.22 -15.56 7.76
N GLU A 460 -33.16 -15.41 6.82
CA GLU A 460 -34.52 -15.93 6.92
C GLU A 460 -34.78 -16.98 5.84
N ASN A 461 -34.94 -18.24 6.26
CA ASN A 461 -35.41 -19.34 5.39
C ASN A 461 -36.94 -19.33 5.20
N THR A 462 -37.63 -18.27 5.64
CA THR A 462 -39.05 -18.07 5.39
C THR A 462 -39.22 -17.51 3.98
N GLY A 463 -39.93 -18.23 3.11
CA GLY A 463 -40.20 -17.89 1.69
C GLY A 463 -40.95 -16.57 1.42
N ALA A 464 -40.91 -15.60 2.33
CA ALA A 464 -41.29 -14.23 2.07
C ALA A 464 -40.09 -13.51 1.47
N LYS A 465 -40.24 -12.99 0.25
CA LYS A 465 -39.30 -12.07 -0.41
C LYS A 465 -38.90 -10.97 0.58
N SER A 466 -37.77 -11.13 1.27
CA SER A 466 -37.27 -10.11 2.18
C SER A 466 -37.05 -8.85 1.35
N LYS A 467 -37.50 -7.70 1.87
CA LYS A 467 -37.24 -6.39 1.25
C LYS A 467 -35.75 -6.34 0.90
N ALA A 468 -35.41 -5.85 -0.30
CA ALA A 468 -34.04 -5.73 -0.82
C ALA A 468 -33.18 -4.76 0.01
N THR A 469 -32.96 -5.10 1.28
CA THR A 469 -32.18 -4.33 2.24
C THR A 469 -30.76 -4.82 2.20
N LEU A 470 -29.83 -3.87 2.10
CA LEU A 470 -28.41 -4.16 2.11
C LEU A 470 -27.98 -4.68 3.48
N ALA A 471 -27.15 -5.70 3.48
CA ALA A 471 -26.51 -6.20 4.68
C ALA A 471 -25.40 -5.23 5.11
N ASP A 472 -25.31 -4.99 6.41
CA ASP A 472 -24.30 -4.12 7.02
C ASP A 472 -23.50 -4.84 8.14
N HIS A 473 -23.84 -6.09 8.43
CA HIS A 473 -23.10 -7.00 9.31
C HIS A 473 -23.11 -8.44 8.75
N ALA A 474 -22.19 -9.27 9.23
CA ALA A 474 -22.20 -10.71 9.04
C ALA A 474 -22.11 -11.40 10.39
N LEU A 475 -23.10 -12.24 10.70
CA LEU A 475 -23.06 -13.17 11.82
C LEU A 475 -22.22 -14.38 11.41
N VAL A 476 -21.18 -14.70 12.18
CA VAL A 476 -20.31 -15.85 11.91
C VAL A 476 -20.41 -16.82 13.08
N LEU A 477 -20.62 -18.09 12.77
CA LEU A 477 -20.60 -19.18 13.74
C LEU A 477 -19.38 -20.07 13.49
N MET A 478 -18.65 -20.35 14.56
CA MET A 478 -17.44 -21.16 14.53
C MET A 478 -17.55 -22.29 15.54
N PHE A 479 -17.10 -23.47 15.15
CA PHE A 479 -16.92 -24.60 16.05
C PHE A 479 -15.46 -24.68 16.51
N ILE A 480 -15.28 -24.85 17.82
CA ILE A 480 -13.97 -24.99 18.46
C ILE A 480 -13.98 -26.32 19.26
N PRO A 481 -13.28 -27.36 18.82
CA PRO A 481 -13.14 -28.59 19.60
C PRO A 481 -12.37 -28.33 20.90
N LEU A 482 -12.72 -29.05 21.97
CA LEU A 482 -12.07 -28.91 23.28
C LEU A 482 -10.68 -29.57 23.32
N VAL A 483 -10.50 -30.67 22.58
CA VAL A 483 -9.26 -31.47 22.61
C VAL A 483 -8.28 -31.06 21.51
N HIS A 484 -8.78 -30.63 20.36
CA HIS A 484 -7.95 -30.30 19.20
C HIS A 484 -7.68 -28.80 19.09
N ASN A 485 -6.52 -28.43 18.53
CA ASN A 485 -6.08 -27.04 18.43
C ASN A 485 -6.36 -26.45 17.04
N TRP A 486 -7.64 -26.34 16.67
CA TRP A 486 -8.08 -25.67 15.45
C TRP A 486 -9.42 -24.97 15.68
N VAL A 487 -9.77 -24.04 14.78
CA VAL A 487 -11.06 -23.31 14.79
C VAL A 487 -11.63 -23.38 13.39
N GLN A 488 -12.92 -23.70 13.27
CA GLN A 488 -13.57 -23.86 11.98
C GLN A 488 -14.86 -23.05 11.89
N PRO A 489 -14.94 -22.05 10.99
CA PRO A 489 -16.22 -21.42 10.64
C PRO A 489 -17.14 -22.44 9.99
N ILE A 490 -18.35 -22.56 10.50
CA ILE A 490 -19.37 -23.53 10.03
C ILE A 490 -20.50 -22.86 9.27
N ALA A 491 -20.81 -21.61 9.61
CA ALA A 491 -21.88 -20.85 8.98
C ALA A 491 -21.59 -19.36 9.03
N SER A 492 -22.11 -18.65 8.04
CA SER A 492 -22.10 -17.19 8.00
C SER A 492 -23.41 -16.67 7.45
N PHE A 493 -24.02 -15.69 8.10
CA PHE A 493 -25.29 -15.10 7.68
C PHE A 493 -25.15 -13.59 7.49
N ALA A 494 -25.66 -13.06 6.38
CA ALA A 494 -25.65 -11.62 6.10
C ALA A 494 -26.81 -10.95 6.82
N THR A 495 -26.54 -9.99 7.72
CA THR A 495 -27.54 -9.35 8.58
C THR A 495 -27.56 -7.83 8.40
N ARG A 496 -28.68 -7.20 8.81
CA ARG A 496 -28.81 -5.74 8.90
C ARG A 496 -29.04 -5.34 10.36
N GLY A 497 -28.13 -4.53 10.89
CA GLY A 497 -27.96 -4.38 12.33
C GLY A 497 -27.54 -5.68 12.99
N ALA A 498 -27.59 -5.68 14.32
CA ALA A 498 -27.46 -6.91 15.07
C ALA A 498 -28.73 -7.76 14.89
N ALA A 499 -28.57 -9.07 14.68
CA ALA A 499 -29.70 -9.96 14.42
C ALA A 499 -30.67 -10.00 15.63
N PRO A 500 -31.99 -10.04 15.43
CA PRO A 500 -32.95 -10.10 16.54
C PRO A 500 -32.69 -11.31 17.44
N GLY A 501 -32.81 -11.14 18.76
CA GLY A 501 -32.49 -12.21 19.72
C GLY A 501 -33.28 -13.50 19.51
N ALA A 502 -34.57 -13.41 19.15
CA ALA A 502 -35.39 -14.57 18.82
C ALA A 502 -34.88 -15.36 17.60
N VAL A 503 -34.33 -14.66 16.60
CA VAL A 503 -33.76 -15.28 15.40
C VAL A 503 -32.41 -15.90 15.72
N LEU A 504 -31.57 -15.21 16.48
CA LEU A 504 -30.30 -15.75 16.97
C LEU A 504 -30.50 -17.04 17.76
N ALA A 505 -31.53 -17.11 18.62
CA ALA A 505 -31.85 -18.32 19.37
C ALA A 505 -32.15 -19.51 18.45
N LYS A 506 -32.94 -19.29 17.38
CA LYS A 506 -33.21 -20.32 16.37
C LYS A 506 -31.94 -20.75 15.63
N ILE A 507 -31.10 -19.79 15.22
CA ILE A 507 -29.84 -20.07 14.52
C ILE A 507 -28.89 -20.90 15.39
N VAL A 508 -28.76 -20.56 16.69
CA VAL A 508 -27.92 -21.31 17.63
C VAL A 508 -28.41 -22.74 17.81
N VAL A 509 -29.71 -22.94 18.02
CA VAL A 509 -30.28 -24.30 18.14
C VAL A 509 -30.07 -25.08 16.84
N GLU A 510 -30.38 -24.49 15.68
CA GLU A 510 -30.14 -25.14 14.39
C GLU A 510 -28.66 -25.49 14.18
N SER A 511 -27.74 -24.61 14.59
CA SER A 511 -26.30 -24.87 14.47
C SER A 511 -25.84 -26.03 15.33
N VAL A 512 -26.39 -26.16 16.55
CA VAL A 512 -26.15 -27.32 17.42
C VAL A 512 -26.68 -28.58 16.74
N LEU A 513 -27.92 -28.58 16.23
CA LEU A 513 -28.49 -29.73 15.52
C LEU A 513 -27.66 -30.15 14.30
N GLN A 514 -27.18 -29.18 13.51
CA GLN A 514 -26.37 -29.44 12.32
C GLN A 514 -24.99 -30.04 12.68
N LEU A 515 -24.35 -29.55 13.74
CA LEU A 515 -23.06 -30.10 14.20
C LEU A 515 -23.21 -31.54 14.73
N GLU A 516 -24.24 -31.81 15.53
CA GLU A 516 -24.50 -33.14 16.09
C GLU A 516 -24.77 -34.16 14.98
N ARG A 517 -25.54 -33.78 13.96
CA ARG A 517 -25.77 -34.61 12.77
C ARG A 517 -24.49 -35.00 12.02
N HIS A 518 -23.44 -34.19 12.11
CA HIS A 518 -22.14 -34.43 11.49
C HIS A 518 -21.09 -34.93 12.50
N GLY A 519 -21.53 -35.51 13.63
CA GLY A 519 -20.67 -36.17 14.61
C GLY A 519 -19.84 -35.24 15.48
N ALA A 520 -20.20 -33.95 15.57
CA ALA A 520 -19.56 -32.97 16.45
C ALA A 520 -20.50 -32.59 17.59
N THR A 521 -20.10 -32.86 18.83
CA THR A 521 -20.96 -32.64 20.00
C THR A 521 -20.72 -31.26 20.62
N VAL A 522 -21.78 -30.47 20.81
CA VAL A 522 -21.66 -29.10 21.30
C VAL A 522 -21.99 -29.02 22.79
N LEU A 523 -21.00 -28.77 23.63
CA LEU A 523 -21.20 -28.68 25.08
C LEU A 523 -21.48 -27.27 25.57
N GLY A 524 -21.13 -26.25 24.78
CA GLY A 524 -21.43 -24.88 25.17
C GLY A 524 -21.42 -23.87 24.03
N VAL A 525 -22.13 -22.77 24.25
CA VAL A 525 -22.28 -21.64 23.35
C VAL A 525 -21.63 -20.42 23.98
N VAL A 526 -20.70 -19.79 23.26
CA VAL A 526 -19.98 -18.59 23.71
C VAL A 526 -20.39 -17.40 22.84
N SER A 527 -20.85 -16.33 23.49
CA SER A 527 -21.17 -15.07 22.82
C SER A 527 -20.88 -13.86 23.71
N ASP A 528 -20.76 -12.69 23.11
CA ASP A 528 -20.56 -11.44 23.86
C ASP A 528 -21.82 -11.01 24.66
N GLY A 529 -21.65 -9.98 25.48
CA GLY A 529 -22.73 -9.42 26.32
C GLY A 529 -23.64 -8.41 25.62
N ALA A 530 -23.65 -8.31 24.28
CA ALA A 530 -24.47 -7.34 23.56
C ALA A 530 -25.98 -7.55 23.79
N GLY A 531 -26.78 -6.49 23.64
CA GLY A 531 -28.22 -6.52 23.92
C GLY A 531 -28.97 -7.65 23.19
N ASN A 532 -28.61 -7.90 21.94
CA ASN A 532 -29.24 -8.94 21.13
C ASN A 532 -28.86 -10.35 21.59
N ASN A 533 -27.59 -10.57 21.95
CA ASN A 533 -27.13 -11.82 22.54
C ASN A 533 -27.72 -12.06 23.94
N ARG A 534 -27.99 -11.00 24.72
CA ARG A 534 -28.76 -11.12 25.97
C ARG A 534 -30.22 -11.52 25.70
N SER A 535 -30.86 -10.89 24.72
CA SER A 535 -32.23 -11.26 24.30
C SER A 535 -32.31 -12.71 23.81
N MET A 536 -31.34 -13.18 23.02
CA MET A 536 -31.20 -14.58 22.62
C MET A 536 -31.15 -15.51 23.83
N ARG A 537 -30.28 -15.22 24.81
CA ARG A 537 -30.18 -16.00 26.06
C ARG A 537 -31.53 -16.06 26.79
N THR A 538 -32.21 -14.93 26.92
CA THR A 538 -33.55 -14.88 27.55
C THR A 538 -34.57 -15.73 26.81
N HIS A 539 -34.59 -15.72 25.47
CA HIS A 539 -35.46 -16.59 24.68
C HIS A 539 -35.18 -18.08 24.87
N LEU A 540 -33.95 -18.44 25.20
CA LEU A 540 -33.55 -19.82 25.53
C LEU A 540 -33.74 -20.16 27.00
N GLY A 541 -34.35 -19.28 27.81
CA GLY A 541 -34.57 -19.53 29.24
C GLY A 541 -33.34 -19.31 30.13
N ILE A 542 -32.25 -18.75 29.57
CA ILE A 542 -31.05 -18.39 30.33
C ILE A 542 -31.31 -17.09 31.09
N SER A 543 -31.04 -17.12 32.39
CA SER A 543 -31.30 -16.02 33.33
C SER A 543 -30.10 -15.79 34.23
N GLY A 544 -29.73 -14.53 34.42
CA GLY A 544 -28.71 -14.11 35.40
C GLY A 544 -29.30 -13.43 36.64
N LYS A 545 -30.61 -13.61 36.92
CA LYS A 545 -31.27 -12.99 38.08
C LYS A 545 -30.76 -13.57 39.40
N LEU A 546 -30.63 -12.72 40.42
CA LEU A 546 -30.32 -13.15 41.78
C LEU A 546 -31.26 -14.27 42.24
N HIS A 547 -30.72 -15.25 42.97
CA HIS A 547 -31.39 -16.44 43.49
C HIS A 547 -31.87 -17.48 42.47
N HIS A 548 -31.98 -17.16 41.18
CA HIS A 548 -32.37 -18.10 40.13
C HIS A 548 -31.48 -17.99 38.87
N PRO A 549 -30.14 -18.16 39.00
CA PRO A 549 -29.26 -18.17 37.85
C PRO A 549 -29.45 -19.47 37.06
N VAL A 550 -29.80 -19.33 35.79
CA VAL A 550 -29.91 -20.43 34.82
C VAL A 550 -28.90 -20.17 33.72
N ASN A 551 -27.83 -20.96 33.68
CA ASN A 551 -26.72 -20.82 32.72
C ASN A 551 -26.64 -21.98 31.72
N LYS A 552 -27.63 -22.86 31.71
CA LYS A 552 -27.66 -24.08 30.90
C LYS A 552 -29.08 -24.48 30.55
N ILE A 553 -29.23 -25.19 29.45
CA ILE A 553 -30.51 -25.81 29.03
C ILE A 553 -30.30 -27.30 28.77
N PRO A 554 -31.35 -28.14 28.84
CA PRO A 554 -31.28 -29.52 28.37
C PRO A 554 -30.74 -29.57 26.93
N HIS A 555 -29.81 -30.47 26.67
CA HIS A 555 -29.23 -30.58 25.34
C HIS A 555 -30.30 -31.02 24.32
N PRO A 556 -30.42 -30.35 23.16
CA PRO A 556 -31.53 -30.61 22.23
C PRO A 556 -31.52 -31.99 21.57
N THR A 557 -30.39 -32.70 21.60
CA THR A 557 -30.21 -34.00 20.92
C THR A 557 -29.72 -35.14 21.82
N LEU A 558 -29.30 -34.86 23.07
CA LEU A 558 -28.69 -35.88 23.92
C LEU A 558 -29.70 -36.30 25.00
N GLU A 559 -30.07 -37.58 24.99
CA GLU A 559 -31.11 -38.14 25.86
C GLU A 559 -30.64 -38.33 27.33
N ASP A 560 -29.33 -38.32 27.58
CA ASP A 560 -28.71 -38.62 28.89
C ASP A 560 -28.73 -37.46 29.92
N GLY A 561 -29.70 -36.54 29.87
CA GLY A 561 -29.75 -35.41 30.80
C GLY A 561 -28.50 -34.50 30.74
N ARG A 562 -27.78 -34.49 29.60
CA ARG A 562 -26.67 -33.56 29.36
C ARG A 562 -27.21 -32.16 29.09
N PHE A 563 -26.38 -31.17 29.35
CA PHE A 563 -26.76 -29.77 29.24
C PHE A 563 -25.91 -29.04 28.20
N LEU A 564 -26.54 -28.10 27.50
CA LEU A 564 -25.87 -27.09 26.70
C LEU A 564 -25.61 -25.86 27.57
N HIS A 565 -24.34 -25.51 27.78
CA HIS A 565 -23.93 -24.42 28.65
C HIS A 565 -23.78 -23.10 27.89
N PHE A 566 -24.28 -21.99 28.45
CA PHE A 566 -24.12 -20.65 27.86
C PHE A 566 -23.04 -19.87 28.60
N LEU A 567 -22.01 -19.47 27.86
CA LEU A 567 -20.85 -18.77 28.37
C LEU A 567 -20.76 -17.36 27.76
N CYS A 568 -20.03 -16.48 28.45
CA CYS A 568 -19.74 -15.13 28.00
C CYS A 568 -18.26 -14.98 27.67
N ASP A 569 -17.96 -14.13 26.69
CA ASP A 569 -16.57 -13.73 26.40
C ASP A 569 -15.97 -12.95 27.58
N VAL A 570 -15.09 -13.62 28.34
CA VAL A 570 -14.43 -13.08 29.54
C VAL A 570 -13.57 -11.85 29.21
N PRO A 571 -12.67 -11.85 28.20
CA PRO A 571 -12.04 -10.65 27.68
C PRO A 571 -12.99 -9.47 27.42
N HIS A 572 -14.17 -9.73 26.86
CA HIS A 572 -15.16 -8.67 26.64
C HIS A 572 -15.71 -8.11 27.95
N ILE A 573 -16.00 -8.97 28.94
CA ILE A 573 -16.46 -8.56 30.27
C ILE A 573 -15.43 -7.63 30.92
N ILE A 574 -14.14 -7.99 30.91
CA ILE A 574 -13.08 -7.14 31.48
C ILE A 574 -13.03 -5.75 30.82
N LYS A 575 -13.19 -5.70 29.49
CA LYS A 575 -13.27 -4.40 28.79
C LYS A 575 -14.46 -3.57 29.27
N CYS A 576 -15.60 -4.21 29.50
CA CYS A 576 -16.84 -3.57 29.96
C CYS A 576 -16.70 -3.01 31.37
N VAL A 577 -16.17 -3.80 32.30
CA VAL A 577 -15.83 -3.40 33.68
C VAL A 577 -14.96 -2.14 33.65
N ARG A 578 -13.87 -2.15 32.88
CA ARG A 578 -12.96 -0.99 32.74
C ARG A 578 -13.65 0.22 32.10
N ASN A 579 -14.47 0.02 31.08
CA ASN A 579 -15.18 1.11 30.42
C ASN A 579 -16.26 1.75 31.33
N HIS A 580 -16.88 0.95 32.18
CA HIS A 580 -17.87 1.42 33.14
C HIS A 580 -17.21 2.27 34.24
N LEU A 581 -16.08 1.80 34.81
CA LEU A 581 -15.30 2.57 35.80
C LEU A 581 -14.79 3.91 35.22
N LEU A 582 -14.34 3.90 33.96
CA LEU A 582 -13.94 5.13 33.26
C LEU A 582 -15.08 6.15 33.09
N ALA A 583 -16.33 5.69 33.02
CA ALA A 583 -17.49 6.55 32.79
C ALA A 583 -18.08 7.11 34.09
N HIS A 584 -18.08 6.32 35.17
CA HIS A 584 -18.76 6.68 36.42
C HIS A 584 -17.81 7.11 37.55
N THR A 585 -16.50 6.87 37.39
CA THR A 585 -15.42 7.16 38.36
C THR A 585 -15.52 6.38 39.66
N TYR A 586 -16.69 6.31 40.29
CA TYR A 586 -16.95 5.58 41.52
C TYR A 586 -17.77 4.32 41.25
N ALA A 587 -17.46 3.23 41.96
CA ALA A 587 -18.25 2.02 41.96
C ALA A 587 -18.18 1.33 43.33
N LYS A 588 -19.11 0.42 43.60
CA LYS A 588 -19.09 -0.44 44.78
C LYS A 588 -19.17 -1.91 44.33
N ALA A 589 -18.31 -2.76 44.88
CA ALA A 589 -18.26 -4.19 44.60
C ALA A 589 -18.12 -4.96 45.93
N GLY A 590 -19.20 -5.58 46.39
CA GLY A 590 -19.32 -6.13 47.74
C GLY A 590 -19.16 -5.03 48.77
N THR A 591 -18.17 -5.18 49.66
CA THR A 591 -17.75 -4.14 50.61
C THR A 591 -16.77 -3.13 50.01
N ASN A 592 -16.17 -3.42 48.85
CA ASN A 592 -15.11 -2.59 48.28
C ASN A 592 -15.67 -1.32 47.62
N CYS A 593 -15.20 -0.16 48.09
CA CYS A 593 -15.40 1.12 47.43
C CYS A 593 -14.29 1.36 46.39
N ILE A 594 -14.68 1.52 45.14
CA ILE A 594 -13.78 1.66 44.00
C ILE A 594 -13.82 3.11 43.55
N ASN A 595 -12.65 3.73 43.42
CA ASN A 595 -12.49 5.05 42.83
C ASN A 595 -11.45 4.97 41.71
N PHE A 596 -11.89 5.19 40.48
CA PHE A 596 -11.04 5.18 39.29
C PHE A 596 -9.93 6.23 39.37
N GLN A 597 -10.16 7.31 40.11
CA GLN A 597 -9.15 8.35 40.35
C GLN A 597 -7.92 7.80 41.08
N ASN A 598 -8.05 6.71 41.84
CA ASN A 598 -6.90 6.03 42.45
C ASN A 598 -5.92 5.50 41.38
N TYR A 599 -6.42 5.01 40.22
CA TYR A 599 -5.55 4.63 39.10
C TYR A 599 -4.87 5.83 38.45
N VAL A 600 -5.56 6.99 38.40
CA VAL A 600 -4.99 8.25 37.91
C VAL A 600 -3.87 8.71 38.84
N HIS A 601 -4.11 8.72 40.15
CA HIS A 601 -3.10 9.09 41.14
C HIS A 601 -1.88 8.15 41.12
N LEU A 602 -2.09 6.84 40.96
CA LEU A 602 -0.98 5.90 40.75
C LEU A 602 -0.14 6.26 39.51
N TYR A 603 -0.79 6.59 38.39
CA TYR A 603 -0.09 6.99 37.18
C TYR A 603 0.70 8.29 37.40
N GLU A 604 0.09 9.30 38.03
CA GLU A 604 0.73 10.59 38.29
C GLU A 604 1.93 10.45 39.24
N ALA A 605 1.89 9.53 40.22
CA ALA A 605 2.98 9.29 41.18
C ALA A 605 4.26 8.72 40.52
N GLU A 606 4.14 7.98 39.42
CA GLU A 606 5.29 7.34 38.74
C GLU A 606 5.54 7.86 37.31
N LYS A 607 4.78 8.84 36.81
CA LYS A 607 4.85 9.24 35.40
C LYS A 607 6.25 9.73 35.00
N ASP A 608 6.90 10.48 35.88
CA ASP A 608 8.17 11.16 35.62
C ASP A 608 9.41 10.31 35.95
N SER A 609 9.22 9.18 36.64
CA SER A 609 10.31 8.23 36.91
C SER A 609 10.57 7.31 35.72
N HIS A 610 11.82 7.07 35.37
CA HIS A 610 12.19 6.03 34.40
C HIS A 610 12.31 4.63 35.05
N LEU A 611 12.48 4.56 36.38
CA LEU A 611 12.45 3.33 37.16
C LEU A 611 11.13 3.24 37.93
N LYS A 612 10.18 2.51 37.36
CA LYS A 612 8.79 2.49 37.79
C LYS A 612 8.46 1.24 38.59
N ILE A 613 7.61 1.39 39.61
CA ILE A 613 7.00 0.25 40.29
C ILE A 613 6.14 -0.51 39.28
N VAL A 614 5.29 0.17 38.49
CA VAL A 614 4.38 -0.48 37.52
C VAL A 614 4.73 -0.10 36.07
N PRO A 615 5.84 -0.63 35.49
CA PRO A 615 6.39 -0.16 34.20
C PRO A 615 5.51 -0.41 32.96
N LYS A 616 4.49 -1.25 33.08
CA LYS A 616 3.50 -1.51 32.01
C LYS A 616 2.36 -0.51 32.03
N PHE A 617 2.16 0.20 33.14
CA PHE A 617 1.10 1.18 33.33
C PHE A 617 1.47 2.50 32.65
N THR A 618 0.52 3.07 31.90
CA THR A 618 0.76 4.24 31.04
C THR A 618 -0.50 5.10 30.96
N SER A 619 -0.36 6.32 30.42
CA SER A 619 -1.50 7.24 30.19
C SER A 619 -2.66 6.60 29.42
N SER A 620 -2.38 5.75 28.42
CA SER A 620 -3.40 4.98 27.68
C SER A 620 -4.29 4.07 28.54
N HIS A 621 -3.90 3.76 29.78
CA HIS A 621 -4.74 2.95 30.69
C HIS A 621 -5.77 3.82 31.41
N VAL A 622 -5.36 5.02 31.85
CA VAL A 622 -6.21 5.95 32.60
C VAL A 622 -7.02 6.89 31.71
N LYS A 623 -6.46 7.26 30.55
CA LYS A 623 -7.07 8.16 29.56
C LYS A 623 -7.02 7.52 28.15
N PRO A 624 -7.69 6.37 27.92
CA PRO A 624 -7.69 5.70 26.63
C PRO A 624 -8.48 6.48 25.57
N SER A 625 -7.94 6.56 24.35
CA SER A 625 -8.72 6.97 23.17
C SER A 625 -9.85 6.00 22.83
N LYS A 626 -10.79 6.40 21.97
CA LYS A 626 -11.92 5.56 21.53
C LYS A 626 -11.48 4.18 21.00
N LEU A 627 -10.34 4.10 20.30
CA LEU A 627 -9.80 2.84 19.79
C LEU A 627 -9.11 2.02 20.88
N GLU A 628 -8.42 2.67 21.81
CA GLU A 628 -7.74 2.00 22.92
C GLU A 628 -8.74 1.40 23.92
N LYS A 629 -9.96 1.96 24.03
CA LYS A 629 -11.06 1.33 24.79
C LYS A 629 -11.42 -0.07 24.27
N MET A 630 -11.20 -0.37 22.99
CA MET A 630 -11.44 -1.71 22.44
C MET A 630 -10.29 -2.68 22.72
N ASN A 631 -9.13 -2.19 23.19
CA ASN A 631 -7.96 -3.02 23.44
C ASN A 631 -8.08 -3.77 24.77
N VAL A 632 -8.25 -5.09 24.69
CA VAL A 632 -8.28 -5.99 25.85
C VAL A 632 -7.00 -5.90 26.66
N ARG A 633 -5.84 -5.79 26.01
CA ARG A 633 -4.53 -5.77 26.69
C ARG A 633 -4.44 -4.62 27.70
N LEU A 634 -4.95 -3.44 27.36
CA LEU A 634 -4.96 -2.29 28.28
C LEU A 634 -5.93 -2.53 29.44
N ALA A 635 -7.05 -3.20 29.20
CA ALA A 635 -8.02 -3.54 30.25
C ALA A 635 -7.42 -4.54 31.25
N THR A 636 -6.80 -5.61 30.75
CA THR A 636 -6.18 -6.64 31.59
C THR A 636 -4.95 -6.12 32.32
N GLN A 637 -4.19 -5.19 31.72
CA GLN A 637 -3.05 -4.56 32.38
C GLN A 637 -3.47 -3.60 33.49
N LEU A 638 -4.60 -2.90 33.33
CA LEU A 638 -5.18 -2.08 34.39
C LEU A 638 -5.55 -2.94 35.61
N PHE A 639 -6.27 -4.04 35.39
CA PHE A 639 -6.64 -4.99 36.45
C PHE A 639 -5.58 -6.05 36.71
N SER A 640 -4.31 -5.66 36.72
CA SER A 640 -3.22 -6.61 36.96
C SER A 640 -2.82 -6.63 38.43
N ARG A 641 -2.35 -7.79 38.90
CA ARG A 641 -1.71 -7.93 40.23
C ARG A 641 -0.61 -6.89 40.46
N SER A 642 0.17 -6.55 39.41
CA SER A 642 1.21 -5.53 39.52
C SER A 642 0.68 -4.12 39.78
N VAL A 643 -0.51 -3.77 39.26
CA VAL A 643 -1.16 -2.48 39.54
C VAL A 643 -1.69 -2.47 40.97
N ALA A 644 -2.35 -3.55 41.42
CA ALA A 644 -2.83 -3.67 42.80
C ALA A 644 -1.69 -3.52 43.82
N ILE A 645 -0.58 -4.24 43.62
CA ILE A 645 0.63 -4.11 44.46
C ILE A 645 1.21 -2.69 44.38
N GLY A 646 1.21 -2.06 43.20
CA GLY A 646 1.62 -0.66 43.06
C GLY A 646 0.77 0.28 43.90
N MET A 647 -0.56 0.11 43.90
CA MET A 647 -1.47 0.91 44.73
C MET A 647 -1.20 0.71 46.21
N LYS A 648 -1.01 -0.55 46.65
CA LYS A 648 -0.62 -0.89 48.02
C LYS A 648 0.66 -0.19 48.44
N PHE A 649 1.70 -0.33 47.61
CA PHE A 649 3.02 0.23 47.86
C PHE A 649 2.95 1.75 48.03
N TYR A 650 2.35 2.47 47.09
CA TYR A 650 2.26 3.93 47.19
C TYR A 650 1.30 4.41 48.29
N ARG A 651 0.28 3.63 48.68
CA ARG A 651 -0.52 3.91 49.88
C ARG A 651 0.30 3.78 51.14
N GLU A 652 1.13 2.73 51.25
CA GLU A 652 2.06 2.57 52.37
C GLU A 652 3.11 3.69 52.40
N GLN A 653 3.51 4.23 51.25
CA GLN A 653 4.36 5.44 51.14
C GLN A 653 3.62 6.75 51.47
N ARG A 654 2.34 6.71 51.87
CA ARG A 654 1.49 7.87 52.22
C ARG A 654 1.28 8.85 51.08
N GLU A 655 1.22 8.37 49.83
CA GLU A 655 0.90 9.24 48.70
C GLU A 655 -0.49 9.90 48.86
N PRO A 656 -0.62 11.25 48.76
CA PRO A 656 -1.84 11.96 49.11
C PRO A 656 -3.11 11.46 48.41
N GLY A 657 -2.99 11.02 47.16
CA GLY A 657 -4.11 10.55 46.32
C GLY A 657 -4.46 9.06 46.46
N LEU A 658 -3.79 8.31 47.34
CA LEU A 658 -3.95 6.84 47.45
C LEU A 658 -4.33 6.35 48.86
N LYS A 659 -4.63 7.26 49.80
CA LYS A 659 -5.00 6.90 51.18
C LYS A 659 -6.20 5.95 51.24
N ASP A 660 -7.24 6.21 50.44
CA ASP A 660 -8.47 5.40 50.37
C ASP A 660 -8.47 4.39 49.21
N SER A 661 -7.28 3.91 48.80
CA SER A 661 -7.13 3.03 47.65
C SER A 661 -7.40 1.55 47.91
N GLU A 662 -7.55 1.14 49.17
CA GLU A 662 -7.66 -0.27 49.59
C GLU A 662 -8.80 -1.01 48.88
N GLY A 663 -10.00 -0.42 48.79
CA GLY A 663 -11.12 -1.04 48.07
C GLY A 663 -10.85 -1.19 46.56
N THR A 664 -10.12 -0.27 45.96
CA THR A 664 -9.74 -0.35 44.53
C THR A 664 -8.65 -1.39 44.30
N GLU A 665 -7.68 -1.49 45.21
CA GLU A 665 -6.66 -2.54 45.20
C GLU A 665 -7.30 -3.93 45.28
N MET A 666 -8.15 -4.16 46.29
CA MET A 666 -8.78 -5.46 46.52
C MET A 666 -9.62 -5.88 45.33
N PHE A 667 -10.41 -4.97 44.76
CA PHE A 667 -11.14 -5.21 43.53
C PHE A 667 -10.22 -5.55 42.35
N THR A 668 -9.13 -4.81 42.17
CA THR A 668 -8.13 -5.04 41.10
C THR A 668 -7.54 -6.44 41.21
N MET A 669 -7.21 -6.89 42.43
CA MET A 669 -6.68 -8.23 42.69
C MET A 669 -7.72 -9.32 42.40
N GLN A 670 -8.94 -9.17 42.90
CA GLN A 670 -10.03 -10.12 42.67
C GLN A 670 -10.34 -10.29 41.18
N VAL A 671 -10.36 -9.19 40.41
CA VAL A 671 -10.56 -9.24 38.95
C VAL A 671 -9.38 -9.87 38.23
N ASN A 672 -8.14 -9.61 38.65
CA ASN A 672 -6.94 -10.27 38.12
C ASN A 672 -7.06 -11.78 38.26
N ASP A 673 -7.30 -12.24 39.48
CA ASP A 673 -7.27 -13.66 39.83
C ASP A 673 -8.42 -14.41 39.14
N LEU A 674 -9.62 -13.80 39.09
CA LEU A 674 -10.73 -14.33 38.31
C LEU A 674 -10.37 -14.45 36.83
N PHE A 675 -9.77 -13.41 36.23
CA PHE A 675 -9.40 -13.44 34.82
C PHE A 675 -8.36 -14.51 34.51
N ASP A 676 -7.34 -14.67 35.36
CA ASP A 676 -6.29 -15.68 35.20
C ASP A 676 -6.83 -17.11 35.36
N VAL A 677 -7.82 -17.31 36.25
CA VAL A 677 -8.53 -18.60 36.39
C VAL A 677 -9.37 -18.92 35.16
N LEU A 678 -10.13 -17.95 34.65
CA LEU A 678 -11.03 -18.13 33.52
C LEU A 678 -10.32 -18.17 32.15
N ASN A 679 -9.06 -17.71 32.08
CA ASN A 679 -8.27 -17.64 30.85
C ASN A 679 -7.05 -18.57 30.86
N ALA A 680 -7.11 -19.66 31.62
CA ALA A 680 -6.05 -20.66 31.70
C ALA A 680 -5.87 -21.41 30.37
N LYS A 681 -4.62 -21.44 29.85
CA LYS A 681 -4.30 -22.03 28.54
C LYS A 681 -3.70 -23.44 28.60
N HIS A 682 -3.17 -23.84 29.75
CA HIS A 682 -2.50 -25.13 29.90
C HIS A 682 -3.35 -26.08 30.76
N PRO A 683 -3.50 -27.36 30.37
CA PRO A 683 -4.25 -28.34 31.16
C PRO A 683 -3.71 -28.50 32.60
N ALA A 684 -2.40 -28.33 32.79
CA ALA A 684 -1.76 -28.33 34.11
C ALA A 684 -2.28 -27.20 35.02
N THR A 685 -2.60 -26.05 34.43
CA THR A 685 -3.16 -24.89 35.13
C THR A 685 -4.69 -24.78 34.99
N GLY A 686 -5.35 -25.79 34.41
CA GLY A 686 -6.80 -25.82 34.27
C GLY A 686 -7.52 -25.94 35.61
N ILE A 687 -8.81 -25.58 35.63
CA ILE A 687 -9.67 -25.70 36.82
C ILE A 687 -9.94 -27.19 37.07
N ARG A 688 -9.67 -27.66 38.30
CA ARG A 688 -9.93 -29.04 38.74
C ARG A 688 -10.88 -29.03 39.92
N LYS A 689 -11.65 -30.12 40.10
CA LYS A 689 -12.45 -30.36 41.31
C LYS A 689 -11.53 -30.21 42.54
N ASN A 690 -11.96 -29.41 43.52
CA ASN A 690 -11.22 -29.07 44.76
C ASN A 690 -9.93 -28.26 44.59
N SER A 691 -9.71 -27.63 43.42
CA SER A 691 -8.57 -26.71 43.26
C SER A 691 -8.82 -25.37 43.97
N PRO A 692 -7.78 -24.68 44.48
CA PRO A 692 -7.93 -23.35 45.08
C PRO A 692 -8.48 -22.31 44.09
N LYS A 693 -8.42 -22.59 42.79
CA LYS A 693 -8.99 -21.75 41.73
C LYS A 693 -10.52 -21.72 41.73
N ILE A 694 -11.16 -22.80 42.17
CA ILE A 694 -12.63 -22.82 42.33
C ILE A 694 -13.03 -21.84 43.43
N LYS A 695 -12.28 -21.82 44.54
CA LYS A 695 -12.50 -20.88 45.64
C LYS A 695 -12.45 -19.43 45.16
N VAL A 696 -11.52 -19.06 44.28
CA VAL A 696 -11.48 -17.71 43.67
C VAL A 696 -12.79 -17.36 42.95
N ILE A 697 -13.39 -18.32 42.24
CA ILE A 697 -14.67 -18.11 41.55
C ILE A 697 -15.81 -17.98 42.59
N GLU A 698 -15.84 -18.85 43.59
CA GLU A 698 -16.85 -18.83 44.66
C GLU A 698 -16.80 -17.52 45.46
N ASP A 699 -15.61 -17.08 45.87
CA ASP A 699 -15.38 -15.82 46.58
C ASP A 699 -15.84 -14.62 45.73
N PHE A 700 -15.58 -14.65 44.43
CA PHE A 700 -16.06 -13.61 43.51
C PHE A 700 -17.59 -13.62 43.37
N LEU A 701 -18.23 -14.79 43.34
CA LEU A 701 -19.69 -14.92 43.32
C LEU A 701 -20.33 -14.39 44.60
N VAL A 702 -19.72 -14.63 45.76
CA VAL A 702 -20.16 -14.05 47.05
C VAL A 702 -20.13 -12.52 46.97
N MET A 703 -19.01 -11.95 46.51
CA MET A 703 -18.88 -10.50 46.31
C MET A 703 -19.94 -9.95 45.34
N LEU A 704 -20.23 -10.65 44.23
CA LEU A 704 -21.29 -10.23 43.30
C LEU A 704 -22.68 -10.26 43.96
N ASN A 705 -23.00 -11.31 44.71
CA ASN A 705 -24.28 -11.43 45.42
C ASN A 705 -24.44 -10.32 46.47
N GLU A 706 -23.39 -10.01 47.21
CA GLU A 706 -23.38 -8.88 48.15
C GLU A 706 -23.56 -7.54 47.44
N THR A 707 -22.91 -7.37 46.29
CA THR A 707 -23.07 -6.17 45.45
C THR A 707 -24.53 -5.99 45.05
N GLU A 708 -25.19 -7.07 44.62
CA GLU A 708 -26.57 -7.02 44.17
C GLU A 708 -27.55 -6.73 45.31
N LYS A 709 -27.36 -7.36 46.48
CA LYS A 709 -28.12 -7.04 47.69
C LYS A 709 -28.02 -5.56 48.07
N ASN A 710 -26.79 -5.04 48.15
CA ASN A 710 -26.53 -3.62 48.43
C ASN A 710 -27.21 -2.70 47.40
N SER A 711 -27.23 -3.11 46.13
CA SER A 711 -27.85 -2.37 45.02
C SER A 711 -29.37 -2.26 45.20
N ILE A 712 -30.01 -3.39 45.54
CA ILE A 712 -31.45 -3.49 45.79
C ILE A 712 -31.84 -2.64 47.00
N GLU A 713 -31.14 -2.79 48.12
CA GLU A 713 -31.39 -2.04 49.36
C GLU A 713 -31.28 -0.53 49.18
N LYS A 714 -30.31 -0.07 48.38
CA LYS A 714 -30.05 1.36 48.15
C LYS A 714 -30.78 1.93 46.93
N ASN A 715 -31.58 1.14 46.22
CA ASN A 715 -32.22 1.49 44.94
C ASN A 715 -31.23 2.09 43.93
N THR A 716 -30.01 1.57 43.89
CA THR A 716 -28.94 2.00 42.97
C THR A 716 -28.84 1.01 41.81
N LYS A 717 -28.45 1.47 40.62
CA LYS A 717 -28.32 0.62 39.42
C LYS A 717 -26.96 -0.10 39.42
N LEU A 718 -27.00 -1.42 39.23
CA LEU A 718 -25.87 -2.36 39.22
C LEU A 718 -24.71 -1.95 38.30
N PHE A 719 -23.49 -2.24 38.77
CA PHE A 719 -22.23 -2.28 38.01
C PHE A 719 -22.25 -3.29 36.83
N ALA A 720 -23.10 -4.32 36.89
CA ALA A 720 -23.09 -5.44 35.93
C ALA A 720 -24.28 -5.50 34.95
N SER A 721 -25.39 -4.76 35.18
CA SER A 721 -26.63 -4.93 34.38
C SER A 721 -26.85 -3.91 33.26
N GLN A 722 -25.99 -2.88 33.14
CA GLN A 722 -26.18 -1.80 32.16
C GLN A 722 -24.98 -1.61 31.25
N LEU A 723 -24.80 -2.55 30.33
CA LEU A 723 -24.05 -2.29 29.10
C LEU A 723 -25.06 -1.90 28.02
N HIS A 724 -25.43 -0.63 28.04
CA HIS A 724 -26.09 0.07 26.94
C HIS A 724 -25.08 1.04 26.33
N LEU A 725 -24.63 0.74 25.10
CA LEU A 725 -24.06 1.77 24.21
C LEU A 725 -25.18 2.22 23.28
N SER A 726 -25.59 3.48 23.38
CA SER A 726 -26.32 4.16 22.31
C SER A 726 -25.33 4.64 21.23
N ARG A 727 -25.83 4.68 20.00
CA ARG A 727 -25.10 4.74 18.73
C ARG A 727 -25.41 6.08 18.06
N GLU A 728 -24.36 6.81 17.66
CA GLU A 728 -24.26 7.76 16.53
C GLU A 728 -22.84 8.36 16.61
N MET A 729 -21.97 8.39 15.60
CA MET A 729 -22.14 8.56 14.17
C MET A 729 -21.10 7.71 13.39
N ALA A 730 -21.52 7.20 12.23
CA ALA A 730 -20.64 6.78 11.14
C ALA A 730 -20.43 7.96 10.17
N THR A 731 -19.27 8.08 9.53
CA THR A 731 -19.12 8.17 8.06
C THR A 731 -17.65 8.33 7.63
N LYS A 732 -17.34 7.69 6.49
CA LYS A 732 -16.10 7.71 5.66
C LYS A 732 -14.94 6.86 6.18
N GLY A 733 -14.37 5.87 5.48
CA GLY A 733 -14.45 5.38 4.11
C GLY A 733 -13.17 4.56 3.81
N ASN A 734 -13.29 3.47 3.05
CA ASN A 734 -12.32 2.75 2.18
C ASN A 734 -10.86 3.29 2.05
N CYS A 735 -9.79 2.55 1.77
CA CYS A 735 -9.44 1.14 1.47
C CYS A 735 -7.90 1.14 1.21
N THR A 736 -7.22 -0.02 1.33
CA THR A 736 -5.99 -0.45 0.55
C THR A 736 -4.70 0.41 0.63
N GLY A 737 -3.46 -0.08 0.62
CA GLY A 737 -2.84 -1.38 0.40
C GLY A 737 -1.34 -1.16 0.07
N ASP A 738 -0.51 -2.07 0.57
CA ASP A 738 0.82 -2.50 0.12
C ASP A 738 2.14 -1.71 0.26
N ALA A 739 3.10 -2.46 0.84
CA ALA A 739 4.49 -2.17 1.14
C ALA A 739 5.43 -2.09 -0.08
N ASP A 740 6.44 -1.26 0.15
CA ASP A 740 7.53 -0.73 -0.67
C ASP A 740 8.49 -1.79 -1.25
N PRO A 741 9.04 -1.60 -2.48
CA PRO A 741 10.07 -2.44 -3.11
C PRO A 741 11.47 -2.30 -2.49
N VAL A 742 11.59 -1.59 -1.35
CA VAL A 742 12.86 -1.26 -0.69
C VAL A 742 13.43 -2.44 0.13
N LEU A 743 12.62 -3.45 0.46
CA LEU A 743 12.99 -4.49 1.42
C LEU A 743 13.94 -5.59 0.88
N VAL A 744 14.02 -5.79 -0.43
CA VAL A 744 14.84 -6.88 -1.02
C VAL A 744 16.27 -6.41 -1.36
N THR A 745 16.46 -5.15 -1.78
CA THR A 745 17.81 -4.55 -1.82
C THR A 745 18.36 -4.25 -0.44
N MET A 746 17.47 -4.08 0.56
CA MET A 746 17.86 -4.05 1.95
C MET A 746 18.39 -5.39 2.43
N GLU A 747 17.82 -6.56 2.12
CA GLU A 747 18.33 -7.85 2.65
C GLU A 747 19.77 -8.20 2.20
N GLU A 748 20.17 -7.85 0.97
CA GLU A 748 21.55 -8.07 0.47
C GLU A 748 22.54 -6.99 0.94
N SER A 749 22.08 -5.77 1.19
CA SER A 749 22.87 -4.72 1.87
C SER A 749 22.92 -4.92 3.39
N LEU A 750 21.91 -5.56 3.98
CA LEU A 750 21.77 -5.80 5.42
C LEU A 750 22.55 -7.03 5.86
N SER A 751 22.93 -7.94 4.97
CA SER A 751 23.79 -9.11 5.27
C SER A 751 25.27 -8.71 5.36
N SER A 752 25.75 -7.90 4.42
CA SER A 752 27.08 -7.28 4.44
C SER A 752 27.19 -6.22 5.55
N LYS A 753 26.21 -5.30 5.68
CA LYS A 753 26.12 -4.42 6.85
C LYS A 753 25.89 -5.18 8.14
N ARG A 754 25.25 -6.36 8.15
CA ARG A 754 25.16 -7.20 9.36
C ARG A 754 26.55 -7.61 9.79
N LEU A 755 27.40 -8.02 8.86
CA LEU A 755 28.75 -8.49 9.15
C LEU A 755 29.61 -7.34 9.67
N GLU A 756 29.54 -6.16 9.04
CA GLU A 756 30.19 -4.94 9.53
C GLU A 756 29.64 -4.50 10.89
N VAL A 757 28.31 -4.51 11.09
CA VAL A 757 27.69 -4.18 12.38
C VAL A 757 28.04 -5.21 13.44
N LEU A 758 28.20 -6.49 13.09
CA LEU A 758 28.66 -7.54 14.00
C LEU A 758 30.14 -7.34 14.36
N HIS A 759 30.99 -6.93 13.41
CA HIS A 759 32.39 -6.59 13.65
C HIS A 759 32.52 -5.34 14.52
N GLN A 760 31.81 -4.26 14.17
CA GLN A 760 31.74 -3.03 14.98
C GLN A 760 31.13 -3.28 16.35
N LYS A 761 30.15 -4.18 16.46
CA LYS A 761 29.58 -4.60 17.74
C LYS A 761 30.63 -5.34 18.56
N LYS A 762 31.37 -6.27 17.97
CA LYS A 762 32.44 -7.01 18.65
C LYS A 762 33.54 -6.06 19.12
N GLU A 763 34.02 -5.16 18.26
CA GLU A 763 35.00 -4.13 18.59
C GLU A 763 34.53 -3.20 19.71
N ARG A 764 33.26 -2.77 19.69
CA ARG A 764 32.67 -1.98 20.78
C ARG A 764 32.49 -2.80 22.05
N GLU A 765 32.18 -4.09 21.95
CA GLU A 765 32.07 -4.98 23.10
C GLU A 765 33.42 -5.24 23.75
N ASP A 766 34.48 -5.35 22.94
CA ASP A 766 35.87 -5.51 23.39
C ASP A 766 36.36 -4.21 24.05
N LYS A 767 36.11 -3.05 23.43
CA LYS A 767 36.41 -1.73 24.02
C LYS A 767 35.65 -1.48 25.32
N LEU A 768 34.37 -1.85 25.38
CA LEU A 768 33.58 -1.78 26.61
C LEU A 768 34.11 -2.74 27.66
N GLY A 769 34.53 -3.95 27.26
CA GLY A 769 35.21 -4.89 28.14
C GLY A 769 36.44 -4.25 28.78
N GLN A 770 37.34 -3.69 27.97
CA GLN A 770 38.54 -2.99 28.46
C GLN A 770 38.21 -1.84 29.41
N LEU A 771 37.22 -1.01 29.07
CA LEU A 771 36.79 0.12 29.93
C LEU A 771 36.13 -0.33 31.24
N MET A 772 35.41 -1.44 31.25
CA MET A 772 34.82 -1.97 32.49
C MET A 772 35.89 -2.59 33.41
N HIS A 773 36.94 -3.18 32.87
CA HIS A 773 38.07 -3.70 33.66
C HIS A 773 39.02 -2.59 34.14
N SER A 774 38.98 -1.39 33.54
CA SER A 774 39.77 -0.24 34.00
C SER A 774 39.10 0.54 35.14
N ILE A 775 37.92 0.13 35.61
CA ILE A 775 37.25 0.76 36.75
C ILE A 775 37.94 0.30 38.03
N VAL A 776 38.36 1.24 38.85
CA VAL A 776 38.94 0.96 40.16
C VAL A 776 37.82 0.49 41.08
N LEU A 777 37.91 -0.77 41.48
CA LEU A 777 36.98 -1.43 42.38
C LEU A 777 37.70 -1.71 43.69
N GLU A 778 37.15 -1.33 44.85
CA GLU A 778 37.75 -1.66 46.15
C GLU A 778 36.74 -2.36 47.07
N ASN A 779 37.28 -3.14 48.01
CA ASN A 779 36.49 -3.63 49.14
C ASN A 779 36.39 -2.48 50.14
N LEU A 780 35.19 -1.96 50.36
CA LEU A 780 34.97 -0.96 51.40
C LEU A 780 35.24 -1.60 52.77
N PRO A 781 35.98 -0.92 53.68
CA PRO A 781 36.06 -1.35 55.07
C PRO A 781 34.66 -1.34 55.71
N GLU A 782 34.43 -2.23 56.68
CA GLU A 782 33.24 -2.23 57.53
C GLU A 782 33.20 -0.92 58.33
N GLU A 783 32.60 0.13 57.77
CA GLU A 783 32.27 1.33 58.53
C GLU A 783 30.94 1.13 59.26
N ASP A 784 30.98 1.42 60.55
CA ASP A 784 29.88 1.31 61.50
C ASP A 784 28.60 1.95 60.95
N ALA A 785 27.51 1.19 61.11
CA ALA A 785 26.16 1.57 60.74
C ALA A 785 25.74 2.87 61.44
N ASN A 786 25.95 4.00 60.76
CA ASN A 786 25.28 5.24 61.12
C ASN A 786 23.78 5.07 60.88
N GLN A 787 23.06 4.93 61.99
CA GLN A 787 21.63 5.00 62.10
C GLN A 787 21.12 6.34 61.54
N HIS A 788 20.64 6.31 60.30
CA HIS A 788 19.57 7.21 59.89
C HIS A 788 18.27 6.42 59.81
N ASP A 789 17.56 6.42 60.93
CA ASP A 789 16.15 6.09 61.04
C ASP A 789 15.33 6.99 60.11
N TYR A 790 14.61 6.40 59.14
CA TYR A 790 13.17 6.62 58.91
C TYR A 790 12.66 5.46 58.05
N GLY A 791 12.07 4.44 58.70
CA GLY A 791 11.82 3.08 58.20
C GLY A 791 10.89 2.83 56.99
N ARG A 792 11.02 3.56 55.87
CA ARG A 792 10.37 3.23 54.58
C ARG A 792 11.31 3.49 53.38
N PRO A 793 11.55 2.48 52.51
CA PRO A 793 12.40 2.67 51.34
C PRO A 793 11.71 3.57 50.32
N THR A 794 12.47 4.35 49.55
CA THR A 794 11.89 5.15 48.46
C THR A 794 11.35 4.24 47.34
N PRO A 795 10.38 4.70 46.52
CA PRO A 795 9.94 3.94 45.34
C PRO A 795 11.08 3.57 44.38
N HIS A 796 12.08 4.45 44.30
CA HIS A 796 13.27 4.21 43.50
C HIS A 796 14.08 3.02 44.05
N ASP A 797 14.39 3.02 45.34
CA ASP A 797 15.22 1.98 45.98
C ASP A 797 14.51 0.63 46.00
N ALA A 798 13.20 0.61 46.24
CA ALA A 798 12.41 -0.62 46.18
C ALA A 798 12.35 -1.20 44.75
N ALA A 799 12.25 -0.34 43.73
CA ALA A 799 12.29 -0.77 42.33
C ALA A 799 13.69 -1.25 41.92
N LEU A 800 14.75 -0.60 42.40
CA LEU A 800 16.14 -0.97 42.18
C LEU A 800 16.44 -2.33 42.81
N TYR A 801 16.05 -2.54 44.06
CA TYR A 801 16.23 -3.82 44.77
C TYR A 801 15.48 -4.97 44.08
N TYR A 802 14.25 -4.72 43.61
CA TYR A 802 13.51 -5.70 42.80
C TYR A 802 14.21 -6.02 41.47
N LEU A 803 14.79 -5.02 40.81
CA LEU A 803 15.55 -5.19 39.58
C LEU A 803 16.87 -5.93 39.83
N ALA A 804 17.53 -5.69 40.96
CA ALA A 804 18.73 -6.40 41.39
C ALA A 804 18.48 -7.90 41.52
N GLY A 805 17.32 -8.34 42.04
CA GLY A 805 16.94 -9.76 42.02
C GLY A 805 16.81 -10.35 40.60
N TYR A 806 16.40 -9.56 39.60
CA TYR A 806 16.44 -10.00 38.20
C TYR A 806 17.87 -10.06 37.64
N VAL A 807 18.76 -9.17 38.10
CA VAL A 807 20.19 -9.22 37.78
C VAL A 807 20.82 -10.49 38.33
N VAL A 808 20.54 -10.89 39.58
CA VAL A 808 20.99 -12.17 40.18
C VAL A 808 20.62 -13.34 39.27
N LYS A 809 19.34 -13.45 38.89
CA LYS A 809 18.82 -14.53 38.03
C LYS A 809 19.52 -14.62 36.66
N LYS A 810 20.02 -13.49 36.17
CA LYS A 810 20.77 -13.42 34.91
C LYS A 810 22.24 -13.69 35.12
N ALA A 811 22.82 -13.19 36.20
CA ALA A 811 24.19 -13.41 36.61
C ALA A 811 24.51 -14.89 36.87
N GLU A 812 23.58 -15.64 37.48
CA GLU A 812 23.71 -17.09 37.63
C GLU A 812 23.91 -17.84 36.30
N LYS A 813 23.36 -17.31 35.20
CA LYS A 813 23.48 -17.94 33.87
C LYS A 813 24.80 -17.65 33.20
N PHE A 814 25.45 -16.54 33.55
CA PHE A 814 26.68 -16.12 32.90
C PHE A 814 27.92 -16.32 33.80
N SER A 815 27.74 -16.66 35.08
CA SER A 815 28.79 -17.14 35.99
C SER A 815 28.82 -18.68 36.03
N SER A 816 30.00 -19.27 35.84
CA SER A 816 30.24 -20.72 35.98
C SER A 816 30.73 -21.12 37.38
N CYS A 817 31.24 -20.16 38.17
CA CYS A 817 31.81 -20.41 39.51
C CYS A 817 30.70 -20.53 40.58
N GLY A 818 30.82 -21.52 41.48
CA GLY A 818 29.88 -21.76 42.58
C GLY A 818 29.93 -20.68 43.66
N ASP A 819 31.13 -20.26 44.07
CA ASP A 819 31.33 -19.27 45.12
C ASP A 819 30.83 -17.88 44.69
N CYS A 820 31.06 -17.51 43.43
CA CYS A 820 30.50 -16.30 42.82
C CYS A 820 28.97 -16.27 42.78
N LYS A 821 28.31 -17.43 42.77
CA LYS A 821 26.84 -17.49 42.83
C LYS A 821 26.35 -17.29 44.26
N ALA A 822 27.09 -17.81 45.24
CA ALA A 822 26.78 -17.63 46.65
C ALA A 822 26.89 -16.14 47.06
N THR A 823 27.89 -15.40 46.56
CA THR A 823 28.08 -13.97 46.86
C THR A 823 26.99 -13.05 46.27
N LEU A 824 26.16 -13.53 45.33
CA LEU A 824 25.07 -12.75 44.73
C LEU A 824 23.78 -12.77 45.56
N LEU A 825 23.65 -13.71 46.49
CA LEU A 825 22.43 -13.93 47.27
C LEU A 825 22.57 -13.34 48.69
N ALA A 826 21.48 -12.83 49.24
CA ALA A 826 21.47 -12.27 50.60
C ALA A 826 21.68 -13.34 51.68
N THR A 827 22.38 -12.98 52.76
CA THR A 827 22.60 -13.80 53.96
C THR A 827 21.65 -13.38 55.08
N ASN A 828 20.48 -14.02 55.18
CA ASN A 828 19.45 -13.95 56.25
C ASN A 828 18.87 -12.57 56.66
N ASP A 829 19.57 -11.46 56.47
CA ASP A 829 19.17 -10.10 56.83
C ASP A 829 18.57 -9.39 55.61
N VAL A 830 17.23 -9.32 55.58
CA VAL A 830 16.47 -8.77 54.44
C VAL A 830 16.25 -7.28 54.65
N PRO A 831 16.76 -6.41 53.76
CA PRO A 831 16.64 -4.96 53.92
C PRO A 831 15.20 -4.48 53.69
N SER A 832 14.85 -3.32 54.27
CA SER A 832 13.53 -2.70 54.06
C SER A 832 13.20 -2.43 52.59
N ALA A 833 14.19 -2.24 51.72
CA ALA A 833 14.01 -2.14 50.26
C ALA A 833 13.40 -3.40 49.60
N ALA A 834 13.41 -4.55 50.29
CA ALA A 834 12.85 -5.81 49.79
C ALA A 834 11.31 -5.83 49.76
N ILE A 835 10.63 -4.85 50.36
CA ILE A 835 9.16 -4.78 50.46
C ILE A 835 8.48 -5.06 49.11
N LEU A 836 8.96 -4.46 48.01
CA LEU A 836 8.36 -4.70 46.68
C LEU A 836 8.57 -6.14 46.19
N THR A 837 9.74 -6.73 46.46
CA THR A 837 10.06 -8.12 46.11
C THR A 837 9.18 -9.09 46.89
N GLU A 838 9.01 -8.86 48.19
CA GLU A 838 8.13 -9.65 49.05
C GLU A 838 6.67 -9.57 48.59
N MET A 839 6.15 -8.36 48.36
CA MET A 839 4.78 -8.16 47.86
C MET A 839 4.54 -8.85 46.52
N ARG A 840 5.55 -8.91 45.64
CA ARG A 840 5.44 -9.54 44.31
C ARG A 840 5.64 -11.03 44.32
N SER A 841 6.27 -11.57 45.35
CA SER A 841 6.51 -13.01 45.43
C SER A 841 5.18 -13.77 45.40
N PHE A 842 5.11 -14.82 44.59
CA PHE A 842 3.92 -15.67 44.48
C PHE A 842 4.00 -16.87 45.43
N VAL A 843 5.22 -17.35 45.67
CA VAL A 843 5.57 -18.38 46.66
C VAL A 843 6.76 -17.83 47.44
N PRO A 844 6.81 -17.94 48.77
CA PRO A 844 8.00 -17.56 49.54
C PRO A 844 9.27 -18.16 48.91
N GLY A 845 10.28 -17.32 48.65
CA GLY A 845 11.53 -17.74 47.99
C GLY A 845 11.51 -17.88 46.45
N ALA A 846 10.39 -17.61 45.76
CA ALA A 846 10.33 -17.69 44.30
C ALA A 846 11.09 -16.56 43.57
N LEU A 847 11.31 -15.44 44.26
CA LEU A 847 12.12 -14.31 43.78
C LEU A 847 13.44 -14.31 44.56
N GLN A 848 14.54 -14.07 43.85
CA GLN A 848 15.87 -14.04 44.44
C GLN A 848 16.11 -12.70 45.15
N LEU A 849 16.65 -12.78 46.36
CA LEU A 849 17.05 -11.64 47.16
C LEU A 849 18.54 -11.35 46.89
N PRO A 850 18.89 -10.18 46.36
CA PRO A 850 20.27 -9.79 46.07
C PRO A 850 21.07 -9.54 47.36
N SER A 851 22.38 -9.82 47.32
CA SER A 851 23.32 -9.47 48.40
C SER A 851 23.47 -7.96 48.60
N LYS A 852 24.00 -7.57 49.77
CA LYS A 852 24.28 -6.16 50.11
C LYS A 852 25.29 -5.56 49.12
N ASP A 853 26.36 -6.29 48.81
CA ASP A 853 27.41 -5.87 47.87
C ASP A 853 26.87 -5.62 46.46
N LEU A 854 26.01 -6.52 45.96
CA LEU A 854 25.37 -6.34 44.65
C LEU A 854 24.41 -5.14 44.65
N THR A 855 23.69 -4.92 45.74
CA THR A 855 22.78 -3.78 45.86
C THR A 855 23.56 -2.47 45.90
N SER A 856 24.70 -2.43 46.59
CA SER A 856 25.60 -1.28 46.64
C SER A 856 26.14 -0.92 45.25
N LEU A 857 26.73 -1.91 44.55
CA LEU A 857 27.23 -1.73 43.18
C LEU A 857 26.17 -1.17 42.22
N LEU A 858 24.94 -1.70 42.28
CA LEU A 858 23.86 -1.22 41.41
C LEU A 858 23.35 0.17 41.80
N THR A 859 23.45 0.55 43.07
CA THR A 859 23.08 1.90 43.56
C THR A 859 24.06 2.95 43.03
N ASP A 860 25.36 2.65 43.05
CA ASP A 860 26.38 3.54 42.48
C ASP A 860 26.18 3.74 40.98
N VAL A 861 25.94 2.64 40.26
CA VAL A 861 25.68 2.68 38.81
C VAL A 861 24.39 3.44 38.50
N GLU A 862 23.32 3.25 39.28
CA GLU A 862 22.07 3.98 39.08
C GLU A 862 22.19 5.48 39.38
N SER A 863 23.03 5.86 40.34
CA SER A 863 23.32 7.27 40.66
C SER A 863 23.95 7.99 39.46
N ALA A 864 24.96 7.37 38.84
CA ALA A 864 25.59 7.89 37.63
C ALA A 864 24.61 8.00 36.44
N ILE A 865 23.72 7.02 36.27
CA ILE A 865 22.67 7.07 35.24
C ILE A 865 21.67 8.20 35.52
N THR A 866 21.23 8.34 36.77
CA THR A 866 20.21 9.31 37.17
C THR A 866 20.70 10.74 36.98
N GLU A 867 21.95 11.02 37.35
CA GLU A 867 22.58 12.33 37.14
C GLU A 867 22.59 12.71 35.66
N ARG A 868 23.03 11.80 34.78
CA ARG A 868 23.12 12.05 33.33
C ARG A 868 21.78 12.04 32.60
N THR A 869 20.72 11.50 33.19
CA THR A 869 19.39 11.41 32.56
C THR A 869 18.38 12.42 33.11
N ARG A 870 18.77 13.26 34.09
CA ARG A 870 17.92 14.29 34.72
C ARG A 870 17.24 15.24 33.72
N ASP A 871 17.96 15.68 32.69
CA ASP A 871 17.45 16.67 31.74
C ASP A 871 16.60 16.07 30.60
N ASN A 872 16.36 14.75 30.60
CA ASN A 872 15.65 14.02 29.54
C ASN A 872 16.26 14.17 28.13
N VAL A 873 17.51 14.63 28.04
CA VAL A 873 18.25 14.79 26.79
C VAL A 873 18.82 13.44 26.35
N VAL A 874 18.74 13.16 25.05
CA VAL A 874 19.37 11.97 24.44
C VAL A 874 20.25 12.39 23.27
N PHE A 875 21.49 11.95 23.32
CA PHE A 875 22.46 12.04 22.24
C PHE A 875 23.16 10.68 22.07
N GLY A 876 23.81 10.48 20.91
CA GLY A 876 24.35 9.18 20.50
C GLY A 876 25.36 8.56 21.47
N ASP A 877 26.06 9.40 22.23
CA ASP A 877 27.17 8.99 23.10
C ASP A 877 26.81 8.89 24.59
N LEU A 878 25.54 9.08 24.99
CA LEU A 878 25.10 9.06 26.39
C LEU A 878 25.57 7.82 27.15
N PHE A 879 25.49 6.64 26.52
CA PHE A 879 25.97 5.38 27.10
C PHE A 879 27.46 5.43 27.45
N TRP A 880 28.28 5.98 26.56
CA TRP A 880 29.72 6.08 26.76
C TRP A 880 30.11 7.18 27.74
N CYS A 881 29.33 8.25 27.83
CA CYS A 881 29.49 9.27 28.87
C CYS A 881 29.28 8.66 30.26
N ILE A 882 28.21 7.90 30.47
CA ILE A 882 27.96 7.22 31.76
C ILE A 882 29.09 6.24 32.09
N VAL A 883 29.57 5.48 31.11
CA VAL A 883 30.73 4.59 31.30
C VAL A 883 31.99 5.38 31.69
N LYS A 884 32.24 6.54 31.07
CA LYS A 884 33.37 7.40 31.42
C LYS A 884 33.26 7.95 32.85
N ASP A 885 32.07 8.37 33.26
CA ASP A 885 31.85 8.87 34.62
C ASP A 885 32.10 7.77 35.66
N LEU A 886 31.65 6.54 35.37
CA LEU A 886 31.94 5.37 36.21
C LEU A 886 33.43 4.99 36.24
N THR A 887 34.21 5.33 35.20
CA THR A 887 35.67 5.13 35.20
C THR A 887 36.45 6.27 35.87
N GLN A 888 35.82 7.43 36.09
CA GLN A 888 36.46 8.64 36.63
C GLN A 888 35.98 8.98 38.06
N GLY A 889 34.90 8.36 38.52
CA GLY A 889 34.31 8.55 39.85
C GLY A 889 34.94 7.70 40.95
N HIS A 890 34.45 7.87 42.17
CA HIS A 890 34.87 7.14 43.37
C HIS A 890 34.76 5.61 43.22
N SER A 891 35.53 4.90 44.05
CA SER A 891 35.59 3.44 44.18
C SER A 891 34.20 2.79 44.22
N LEU A 892 33.94 1.80 43.34
CA LEU A 892 32.68 1.06 43.28
C LEU A 892 32.76 -0.26 44.06
N ALA A 893 31.65 -0.68 44.65
CA ALA A 893 31.58 -1.95 45.39
C ALA A 893 31.85 -3.19 44.51
N GLN A 894 32.61 -4.17 45.04
CA GLN A 894 32.92 -5.42 44.35
C GLN A 894 31.95 -6.55 44.64
N VAL A 895 31.69 -7.40 43.64
CA VAL A 895 30.89 -8.62 43.78
C VAL A 895 31.59 -9.82 43.14
N GLY A 896 31.84 -10.87 43.93
CA GLY A 896 32.37 -12.15 43.45
C GLY A 896 33.38 -12.75 44.41
N CYS A 897 33.88 -13.96 44.11
CA CYS A 897 34.96 -14.55 44.88
C CYS A 897 36.30 -13.85 44.58
N GLY A 898 37.31 -14.00 45.43
CA GLY A 898 38.60 -13.31 45.30
C GLY A 898 39.39 -13.56 43.99
N VAL A 899 38.95 -14.51 43.16
CA VAL A 899 39.54 -14.78 41.83
C VAL A 899 38.76 -14.13 40.69
N HIS A 900 37.44 -13.93 40.84
CA HIS A 900 36.56 -13.50 39.74
C HIS A 900 35.76 -12.22 40.05
N SER A 901 36.05 -11.52 41.16
CA SER A 901 35.28 -10.34 41.59
C SER A 901 35.26 -9.22 40.55
N GLU A 902 36.41 -8.92 39.94
CA GLU A 902 36.52 -7.88 38.89
C GLU A 902 35.75 -8.26 37.62
N GLU A 903 35.96 -9.47 37.10
CA GLU A 903 35.29 -9.94 35.87
C GLU A 903 33.76 -9.99 36.05
N LEU A 904 33.30 -10.50 37.20
CA LEU A 904 31.88 -10.64 37.48
C LEU A 904 31.20 -9.27 37.64
N SER A 905 31.82 -8.36 38.38
CA SER A 905 31.32 -6.98 38.58
C SER A 905 31.21 -6.24 37.25
N ALA A 906 32.25 -6.28 36.41
CA ALA A 906 32.24 -5.69 35.08
C ALA A 906 31.11 -6.23 34.17
N ARG A 907 30.87 -7.55 34.22
CA ARG A 907 29.80 -8.19 33.43
C ARG A 907 28.41 -7.81 33.94
N ILE A 908 28.23 -7.71 35.26
CA ILE A 908 26.99 -7.24 35.89
C ILE A 908 26.71 -5.78 35.52
N MET A 909 27.70 -4.90 35.63
CA MET A 909 27.59 -3.48 35.26
C MET A 909 27.20 -3.31 33.79
N LYS A 910 27.89 -4.00 32.87
CA LYS A 910 27.55 -4.00 31.44
C LYS A 910 26.11 -4.43 31.21
N PHE A 911 25.68 -5.53 31.83
CA PHE A 911 24.31 -6.03 31.69
C PHE A 911 23.28 -5.03 32.22
N TYR A 912 23.54 -4.44 33.39
CA TYR A 912 22.66 -3.48 34.03
C TYR A 912 22.54 -2.19 33.22
N LEU A 913 23.66 -1.59 32.80
CA LEU A 913 23.69 -0.38 31.98
C LEU A 913 22.90 -0.55 30.67
N VAL A 914 23.10 -1.66 29.95
CA VAL A 914 22.35 -1.95 28.72
C VAL A 914 20.84 -2.07 29.00
N THR A 915 20.48 -2.78 30.07
CA THR A 915 19.08 -2.93 30.50
C THR A 915 18.46 -1.56 30.81
N ARG A 916 19.20 -0.70 31.52
CA ARG A 916 18.75 0.64 31.88
C ARG A 916 18.61 1.56 30.68
N MET A 917 19.51 1.51 29.70
CA MET A 917 19.35 2.26 28.44
C MET A 917 18.08 1.85 27.68
N HIS A 918 17.71 0.57 27.69
CA HIS A 918 16.44 0.13 27.11
C HIS A 918 15.22 0.68 27.85
N PHE A 919 15.27 0.75 29.18
CA PHE A 919 14.21 1.34 29.99
C PHE A 919 14.07 2.84 29.74
N TYR A 920 15.19 3.58 29.71
CA TYR A 920 15.19 5.01 29.41
C TYR A 920 14.69 5.31 27.99
N ALA A 921 15.15 4.55 26.99
CA ALA A 921 14.63 4.68 25.63
C ALA A 921 13.12 4.39 25.53
N ARG A 922 12.60 3.45 26.35
CA ARG A 922 11.15 3.19 26.43
C ARG A 922 10.41 4.33 27.11
N PHE A 923 10.93 4.86 28.20
CA PHE A 923 10.38 6.02 28.92
C PHE A 923 10.22 7.22 27.99
N LEU A 924 11.27 7.57 27.25
CA LEU A 924 11.23 8.68 26.29
C LEU A 924 10.24 8.45 25.14
N ARG A 925 10.08 7.22 24.67
CA ARG A 925 9.05 6.89 23.66
C ARG A 925 7.63 7.03 24.18
N GLN A 926 7.41 6.87 25.49
CA GLN A 926 6.10 7.04 26.12
C GLN A 926 5.78 8.53 26.33
N HIS A 927 6.79 9.33 26.70
CA HIS A 927 6.66 10.79 26.90
C HIS A 927 6.67 11.60 25.61
N LYS A 928 7.29 11.09 24.54
CA LYS A 928 7.21 11.71 23.22
C LYS A 928 5.84 11.45 22.59
N ASP A 929 5.04 12.51 22.50
CA ASP A 929 3.74 12.58 21.81
C ASP A 929 3.78 12.14 20.33
N THR A 930 4.99 11.95 19.79
CA THR A 930 5.25 11.40 18.47
C THR A 930 4.70 9.99 18.29
N SER A 931 4.48 9.18 19.33
CA SER A 931 3.79 7.88 19.17
C SER A 931 2.37 8.05 18.64
N VAL A 932 1.63 9.03 19.16
CA VAL A 932 0.27 9.36 18.73
C VAL A 932 0.33 10.06 17.38
N GLN A 933 1.20 11.05 17.21
CA GLN A 933 1.34 11.78 15.93
C GLN A 933 1.86 10.89 14.79
N VAL A 934 2.77 9.94 15.04
CA VAL A 934 3.27 8.96 14.05
C VAL A 934 2.23 7.89 13.78
N LYS A 935 1.45 7.45 14.77
CA LYS A 935 0.30 6.56 14.51
C LYS A 935 -0.77 7.27 13.69
N VAL A 936 -1.08 8.53 14.01
CA VAL A 936 -2.02 9.38 13.27
C VAL A 936 -1.49 9.72 11.89
N ALA A 937 -0.20 10.01 11.73
CA ALA A 937 0.45 10.28 10.46
C ALA A 937 0.56 9.02 9.61
N ARG A 938 0.87 7.85 10.18
CA ARG A 938 0.79 6.55 9.50
C ARG A 938 -0.64 6.21 9.09
N LYS A 939 -1.64 6.64 9.87
CA LYS A 939 -3.06 6.50 9.51
C LYS A 939 -3.45 7.45 8.39
N ARG A 940 -3.01 8.72 8.44
CA ARG A 940 -3.20 9.73 7.39
C ARG A 940 -2.49 9.34 6.09
N ALA A 941 -1.29 8.79 6.17
CA ALA A 941 -0.52 8.28 5.04
C ALA A 941 -1.04 6.94 4.49
N ARG A 942 -1.95 6.26 5.21
CA ARG A 942 -2.73 5.13 4.69
C ARG A 942 -4.08 5.56 4.12
N LEU A 943 -4.47 6.83 4.31
CA LEU A 943 -5.69 7.45 3.81
C LEU A 943 -5.42 8.41 2.64
N LEU A 944 -4.14 8.66 2.34
CA LEU A 944 -3.61 9.31 1.13
C LEU A 944 -2.99 8.21 0.26
#